data_AF-A0A6P5TXS2-F1
#
_entry.id   AF-A0A6P5TXS2-F1
#
_cell.length_a   1.000
_cell.length_b   1.000
_cell.length_c   1.000
_cell.angle_alpha   90.00
_cell.angle_beta   90.00
_cell.angle_gamma   90.00
#
_symmetry.space_group_name_H-M   'P 1'
#
loop_
_entity.id
_entity.type
_entity.pdbx_description
1 polymer ?
#
loop_
_entity_poly.entity_id
_entity_poly.type
_entity_poly.pdbx_seq_one_letter_code
_entity_poly.pdbx_strand_id
1 'polypeptide(L)'
;MPHKVNPIDFENSEGNLGVASGSLSYLSEKLPKSRLQRDLTDSTVLRNMGVGLGHSLLAYRSTLQGISKLQVNEARISEELNQSWEVLAEAIQTVMRRYSVPEPYEKLKELTRGRAVTKDRIREFIKGLELPEEPKIILSNLTPHSYVGAAVKLARTVDTAVRATRKNTNVSTEKVKMVSGNSSSESELLNLMALSPLDGRYWGKVKDLAPYMSEYGLIYFRVLVEIKWLQWLSQIPLVTEVPTFSESARSYLQEMIDGFSYNDALEIKKIEKVTNHDVKAVEYFLKQRFHSHPEIAKVLEFFHFACTSEDINNLAHALMLKEAVNGVIYPVMDDLVEAVCNMAKDNAHISMLSRTHGQPASPTTLGKEMANFAVRLSRERHEISRVEIMGKFAGAVGNYNAHLVAYPDINWPQIAEEFVTSLGLSFNPYVTQIEPHDYMAELFHAFSQFNNILIDFDRDIWDYISLGYFKQTTKAGEIGSSTMPHKVNPIDFENSEGNLGVANGSFYHLSMKLPISRWQRDLTDSTVLRNMGLGLGHSLLAYKSTLQGISKLQVNEGCISEDLNLTWEVLAEPIQTVMRRYGVPEPYEKLKELTRGRAVTKESIVDFMQGLELPNEAKSNLLKLTPHSYVGAAVELARTVDIAVKVV
;
A
#
# COMPACT_ATOMS: atom_id res chain seq x y z
N MET A 1 -29.05 -26.37 5.66
CA MET A 1 -29.00 -25.03 5.04
C MET A 1 -28.68 -25.23 3.56
N PRO A 2 -29.36 -24.57 2.61
CA PRO A 2 -28.94 -24.59 1.21
C PRO A 2 -27.51 -24.06 1.14
N HIS A 3 -26.63 -24.71 0.37
CA HIS A 3 -25.23 -24.37 0.23
C HIS A 3 -25.09 -22.86 -0.05
N LYS A 4 -24.65 -22.07 0.94
CA LYS A 4 -24.29 -20.67 0.72
C LYS A 4 -23.15 -20.69 -0.30
N VAL A 5 -23.40 -20.19 -1.50
CA VAL A 5 -22.32 -19.86 -2.43
C VAL A 5 -21.49 -18.79 -1.73
N ASN A 6 -20.27 -19.15 -1.33
CA ASN A 6 -19.35 -18.22 -0.70
C ASN A 6 -18.98 -17.15 -1.75
N PRO A 7 -19.22 -15.85 -1.52
CA PRO A 7 -18.91 -14.80 -2.48
C PRO A 7 -17.41 -14.54 -2.65
N ILE A 8 -16.55 -15.32 -1.99
CA ILE A 8 -15.08 -15.22 -1.98
C ILE A 8 -14.45 -14.96 -3.36
N ASP A 9 -14.94 -15.56 -4.44
CA ASP A 9 -14.35 -15.33 -5.77
C ASP A 9 -14.60 -13.88 -6.28
N PHE A 10 -15.75 -13.29 -5.96
CA PHE A 10 -16.05 -11.90 -6.28
C PHE A 10 -15.31 -10.93 -5.34
N GLU A 11 -15.15 -11.30 -4.07
CA GLU A 11 -14.39 -10.50 -3.09
C GLU A 11 -12.89 -10.51 -3.40
N ASN A 12 -12.33 -11.65 -3.81
CA ASN A 12 -10.96 -11.74 -4.33
C ASN A 12 -10.81 -10.91 -5.61
N SER A 13 -11.83 -10.88 -6.48
CA SER A 13 -11.82 -10.03 -7.67
C SER A 13 -11.79 -8.55 -7.32
N GLU A 14 -12.63 -8.11 -6.39
CA GLU A 14 -12.66 -6.76 -5.85
C GLU A 14 -11.30 -6.35 -5.25
N GLY A 15 -10.73 -7.19 -4.37
CA GLY A 15 -9.43 -6.93 -3.76
C GLY A 15 -8.30 -6.83 -4.80
N ASN A 16 -8.26 -7.73 -5.79
CA ASN A 16 -7.28 -7.67 -6.86
C ASN A 16 -7.46 -6.45 -7.79
N LEU A 17 -8.70 -6.04 -8.08
CA LEU A 17 -8.95 -4.80 -8.81
C LEU A 17 -8.52 -3.58 -8.01
N GLY A 18 -8.68 -3.59 -6.69
CA GLY A 18 -8.16 -2.58 -5.79
C GLY A 18 -6.65 -2.41 -5.92
N VAL A 19 -5.90 -3.52 -5.79
CA VAL A 19 -4.43 -3.52 -5.94
C VAL A 19 -4.02 -3.06 -7.34
N ALA A 20 -4.68 -3.58 -8.37
CA ALA A 20 -4.45 -3.18 -9.76
C ALA A 20 -4.67 -1.67 -9.95
N SER A 21 -5.77 -1.13 -9.40
CA SER A 21 -6.06 0.30 -9.46
C SER A 21 -5.01 1.12 -8.72
N GLY A 22 -4.61 0.71 -7.51
CA GLY A 22 -3.56 1.40 -6.76
C GLY A 22 -2.25 1.50 -7.54
N SER A 23 -1.81 0.38 -8.14
CA SER A 23 -0.63 0.36 -9.00
C SER A 23 -0.83 1.22 -10.26
N LEU A 24 -1.90 1.01 -11.02
CA LEU A 24 -2.12 1.65 -12.33
C LEU A 24 -2.44 3.15 -12.22
N SER A 25 -3.13 3.59 -11.16
CA SER A 25 -3.44 5.00 -10.92
C SER A 25 -2.16 5.82 -10.78
N TYR A 26 -1.20 5.36 -9.97
CA TYR A 26 0.10 6.00 -9.85
C TYR A 26 0.83 6.09 -11.20
N LEU A 27 0.88 4.98 -11.96
CA LEU A 27 1.50 4.97 -13.30
C LEU A 27 0.84 5.98 -14.23
N SER A 28 -0.50 6.02 -14.26
CA SER A 28 -1.27 6.90 -15.15
C SER A 28 -1.07 8.39 -14.84
N GLU A 29 -0.82 8.75 -13.58
CA GLU A 29 -0.59 10.13 -13.16
C GLU A 29 0.83 10.61 -13.49
N LYS A 30 1.81 9.69 -13.47
CA LYS A 30 3.24 10.00 -13.63
C LYS A 30 3.71 10.01 -15.08
N LEU A 31 3.34 9.00 -15.86
CA LEU A 31 3.81 8.83 -17.25
C LEU A 31 3.59 10.05 -18.18
N PRO A 32 2.55 10.89 -18.02
CA PRO A 32 2.38 12.09 -18.85
C PRO A 32 3.31 13.26 -18.48
N LYS A 33 3.99 13.24 -17.32
CA LYS A 33 4.74 14.38 -16.77
C LYS A 33 6.23 14.24 -17.07
N SER A 34 6.71 14.87 -18.16
CA SER A 34 8.15 14.92 -18.46
C SER A 34 8.84 16.12 -17.79
N ARG A 35 10.03 15.90 -17.21
CA ARG A 35 10.92 16.97 -16.74
C ARG A 35 12.12 17.13 -17.68
N LEU A 36 12.40 18.36 -18.12
CA LEU A 36 13.66 18.85 -18.72
C LEU A 36 14.41 17.94 -19.73
N GLN A 37 13.70 17.07 -20.46
CA GLN A 37 14.19 16.04 -21.40
C GLN A 37 14.68 14.73 -20.72
N ARG A 38 13.77 13.74 -20.65
CA ARG A 38 13.94 12.32 -20.23
C ARG A 38 14.44 12.12 -18.79
N ASP A 39 13.53 11.65 -17.93
CA ASP A 39 13.79 11.21 -16.55
C ASP A 39 13.85 9.67 -16.49
N LEU A 40 14.80 9.10 -15.73
CA LEU A 40 14.90 7.64 -15.55
C LEU A 40 13.88 7.08 -14.55
N THR A 41 13.19 7.93 -13.78
CA THR A 41 12.04 7.52 -12.96
C THR A 41 10.98 6.80 -13.81
N ASP A 42 10.75 7.25 -15.05
CA ASP A 42 9.85 6.62 -16.04
C ASP A 42 10.19 5.15 -16.28
N SER A 43 11.48 4.78 -16.29
CA SER A 43 11.88 3.39 -16.52
C SER A 43 11.48 2.48 -15.37
N THR A 44 11.58 2.96 -14.13
CA THR A 44 11.14 2.21 -12.94
C THR A 44 9.63 2.09 -12.90
N VAL A 45 8.92 3.18 -13.21
CA VAL A 45 7.46 3.24 -13.33
C VAL A 45 6.97 2.22 -14.38
N LEU A 46 7.52 2.26 -15.60
CA LEU A 46 7.14 1.35 -16.70
C LEU A 46 7.39 -0.12 -16.40
N ARG A 47 8.46 -0.46 -15.67
CA ARG A 47 8.76 -1.86 -15.28
C ARG A 47 7.69 -2.48 -14.37
N ASN A 48 6.92 -1.67 -13.66
CA ASN A 48 5.88 -2.13 -12.74
C ASN A 48 4.49 -2.29 -13.39
N MET A 49 4.34 -1.99 -14.68
CA MET A 49 3.06 -2.16 -15.38
C MET A 49 2.57 -3.62 -15.36
N GLY A 50 3.50 -4.59 -15.36
CA GLY A 50 3.18 -6.02 -15.30
C GLY A 50 2.43 -6.42 -14.02
N VAL A 51 2.71 -5.76 -12.89
CA VAL A 51 2.06 -6.03 -11.60
C VAL A 51 0.58 -5.66 -11.66
N GLY A 52 0.26 -4.43 -12.07
CA GLY A 52 -1.13 -3.96 -12.19
C GLY A 52 -1.96 -4.77 -13.19
N LEU A 53 -1.37 -5.13 -14.34
CA LEU A 53 -2.03 -6.01 -15.32
C LEU A 53 -2.19 -7.44 -14.81
N GLY A 54 -1.22 -7.95 -14.05
CA GLY A 54 -1.28 -9.26 -13.40
C GLY A 54 -2.45 -9.35 -12.42
N HIS A 55 -2.60 -8.38 -11.53
CA HIS A 55 -3.76 -8.31 -10.62
C HIS A 55 -5.09 -8.16 -11.35
N SER A 56 -5.13 -7.39 -12.45
CA SER A 56 -6.34 -7.31 -13.31
C SER A 56 -6.72 -8.69 -13.87
N LEU A 57 -5.74 -9.48 -14.32
CA LEU A 57 -5.98 -10.83 -14.83
C LEU A 57 -6.45 -11.79 -13.72
N LEU A 58 -5.86 -11.70 -12.51
CA LEU A 58 -6.32 -12.47 -11.35
C LEU A 58 -7.76 -12.12 -10.99
N ALA A 59 -8.12 -10.85 -11.03
CA ALA A 59 -9.49 -10.42 -10.80
C ALA A 59 -10.45 -11.01 -11.83
N TYR A 60 -10.12 -10.92 -13.13
CA TYR A 60 -10.97 -11.51 -14.18
C TYR A 60 -11.13 -13.02 -14.04
N ARG A 61 -10.06 -13.74 -13.69
CA ARG A 61 -10.14 -15.18 -13.42
C ARG A 61 -11.03 -15.48 -12.22
N SER A 62 -10.91 -14.70 -11.15
CA SER A 62 -11.75 -14.84 -9.95
C SER A 62 -13.22 -14.57 -10.28
N THR A 63 -13.53 -13.50 -11.02
CA THR A 63 -14.89 -13.22 -11.50
C THR A 63 -15.46 -14.37 -12.34
N LEU A 64 -14.69 -14.90 -13.28
CA LEU A 64 -15.12 -16.04 -14.12
C LEU A 64 -15.38 -17.29 -13.29
N GLN A 65 -14.52 -17.57 -12.30
CA GLN A 65 -14.70 -18.67 -11.37
C GLN A 65 -15.97 -18.48 -10.51
N GLY A 66 -16.20 -17.28 -9.98
CA GLY A 66 -17.41 -16.94 -9.24
C GLY A 66 -18.67 -17.12 -10.08
N ILE A 67 -18.68 -16.60 -11.32
CA ILE A 67 -19.79 -16.78 -12.27
C ILE A 67 -20.07 -18.27 -12.53
N SER A 68 -19.03 -19.10 -12.66
CA SER A 68 -19.20 -20.54 -12.92
C SER A 68 -19.85 -21.30 -11.76
N LYS A 69 -19.80 -20.75 -10.54
CA LYS A 69 -20.40 -21.33 -9.34
C LYS A 69 -21.81 -20.79 -9.05
N LEU A 70 -22.27 -19.75 -9.76
CA LEU A 70 -23.60 -19.20 -9.57
C LEU A 70 -24.67 -20.22 -9.99
N GLN A 71 -25.56 -20.52 -9.05
CA GLN A 71 -26.78 -21.29 -9.32
C GLN A 71 -27.98 -20.37 -9.15
N VAL A 72 -28.83 -20.32 -10.18
CA VAL A 72 -30.07 -19.55 -10.13
C VAL A 72 -31.03 -20.24 -9.17
N ASN A 73 -31.51 -19.53 -8.15
CA ASN A 73 -32.54 -20.04 -7.27
C ASN A 73 -33.93 -19.86 -7.91
N GLU A 74 -34.22 -20.71 -8.89
CA GLU A 74 -35.48 -20.66 -9.65
C GLU A 74 -36.71 -20.77 -8.76
N ALA A 75 -36.64 -21.56 -7.67
CA ALA A 75 -37.72 -21.71 -6.71
C ALA A 75 -38.04 -20.39 -6.00
N ARG A 76 -37.02 -19.66 -5.54
CA ARG A 76 -37.20 -18.35 -4.90
C ARG A 76 -37.72 -17.30 -5.88
N ILE A 77 -37.18 -17.25 -7.09
CA ILE A 77 -37.66 -16.35 -8.15
C ILE A 77 -39.13 -16.66 -8.47
N SER A 78 -39.49 -17.94 -8.61
CA SER A 78 -40.87 -18.35 -8.89
C SER A 78 -41.80 -18.04 -7.72
N GLU A 79 -41.35 -18.23 -6.48
CA GLU A 79 -42.11 -17.87 -5.27
C GLU A 79 -42.42 -16.37 -5.24
N GLU A 80 -41.40 -15.53 -5.46
CA GLU A 80 -41.54 -14.07 -5.50
C GLU A 80 -42.49 -13.62 -6.62
N LEU A 81 -42.35 -14.18 -7.82
CA LEU A 81 -43.26 -13.92 -8.94
C LEU A 81 -44.69 -14.38 -8.65
N ASN A 82 -44.88 -15.54 -8.00
CA ASN A 82 -46.20 -16.04 -7.64
C ASN A 82 -46.91 -15.19 -6.58
N GLN A 83 -46.15 -14.47 -5.76
CA GLN A 83 -46.69 -13.55 -4.74
C GLN A 83 -46.94 -12.14 -5.28
N SER A 84 -46.37 -11.78 -6.43
CA SER A 84 -46.37 -10.41 -6.96
C SER A 84 -47.34 -10.22 -8.13
N TRP A 85 -48.64 -10.47 -7.94
CA TRP A 85 -49.64 -10.33 -9.02
C TRP A 85 -49.95 -8.87 -9.38
N GLU A 86 -49.64 -7.94 -8.49
CA GLU A 86 -49.75 -6.50 -8.70
C GLU A 86 -48.91 -5.98 -9.88
N VAL A 87 -47.86 -6.70 -10.30
CA VAL A 87 -47.03 -6.31 -11.46
C VAL A 87 -47.82 -6.26 -12.77
N LEU A 88 -48.94 -7.00 -12.86
CA LEU A 88 -49.82 -6.98 -14.02
C LEU A 88 -50.67 -5.71 -14.13
N ALA A 89 -50.72 -4.88 -13.08
CA ALA A 89 -51.48 -3.63 -13.10
C ALA A 89 -51.06 -2.72 -14.24
N GLU A 90 -49.77 -2.68 -14.59
CA GLU A 90 -49.26 -1.88 -15.72
C GLU A 90 -49.86 -2.34 -17.06
N ALA A 91 -49.86 -3.65 -17.32
CA ALA A 91 -50.44 -4.23 -18.53
C ALA A 91 -51.93 -3.91 -18.65
N ILE A 92 -52.66 -4.11 -17.55
CA ILE A 92 -54.10 -3.87 -17.48
C ILE A 92 -54.40 -2.39 -17.70
N GLN A 93 -53.68 -1.48 -17.04
CA GLN A 93 -53.84 -0.04 -17.20
C GLN A 93 -53.59 0.40 -18.64
N THR A 94 -52.54 -0.14 -19.26
CA THR A 94 -52.14 0.19 -20.62
C THR A 94 -53.21 -0.23 -21.62
N VAL A 95 -53.78 -1.42 -21.46
CA VAL A 95 -54.90 -1.89 -22.30
C VAL A 95 -56.16 -1.06 -22.05
N MET A 96 -56.50 -0.77 -20.79
CA MET A 96 -57.63 0.11 -20.47
C MET A 96 -57.51 1.49 -21.14
N ARG A 97 -56.31 2.10 -21.13
CA ARG A 97 -56.03 3.36 -21.83
C ARG A 97 -56.21 3.24 -23.34
N ARG A 98 -55.70 2.15 -23.95
CA ARG A 98 -55.84 1.89 -25.40
C ARG A 98 -57.29 1.85 -25.86
N TYR A 99 -58.18 1.31 -25.02
CA TYR A 99 -59.61 1.20 -25.31
C TYR A 99 -60.45 2.32 -24.68
N SER A 100 -59.82 3.41 -24.22
CA SER A 100 -60.49 4.59 -23.66
C SER A 100 -61.41 4.29 -22.46
N VAL A 101 -61.09 3.28 -21.65
CA VAL A 101 -61.81 3.01 -20.39
C VAL A 101 -61.61 4.21 -19.46
N PRO A 102 -62.69 4.78 -18.86
CA PRO A 102 -62.57 5.94 -17.98
C PRO A 102 -61.72 5.66 -16.74
N GLU A 103 -60.93 6.66 -16.34
CA GLU A 103 -60.16 6.69 -15.08
C GLU A 103 -59.37 5.41 -14.76
N PRO A 104 -58.54 4.89 -15.69
CA PRO A 104 -57.94 3.57 -15.57
C PRO A 104 -56.93 3.47 -14.41
N TYR A 105 -56.35 4.60 -13.99
CA TYR A 105 -55.48 4.67 -12.81
C TYR A 105 -56.26 4.50 -11.50
N GLU A 106 -57.36 5.23 -11.32
CA GLU A 106 -58.13 5.19 -10.07
C GLU A 106 -58.78 3.80 -9.88
N LYS A 107 -59.29 3.19 -10.95
CA LYS A 107 -59.82 1.81 -10.92
C LYS A 107 -58.79 0.77 -10.47
N LEU A 108 -57.52 0.92 -10.87
CA LEU A 108 -56.44 0.00 -10.46
C LEU A 108 -55.90 0.32 -9.05
N LYS A 109 -55.87 1.59 -8.66
CA LYS A 109 -55.49 2.02 -7.32
C LYS A 109 -56.42 1.43 -6.25
N GLU A 110 -57.71 1.31 -6.53
CA GLU A 110 -58.67 0.60 -5.66
C GLU A 110 -58.36 -0.89 -5.54
N LEU A 111 -57.83 -1.51 -6.60
CA LEU A 111 -57.46 -2.93 -6.61
C LEU A 111 -56.19 -3.21 -5.80
N THR A 112 -55.18 -2.34 -5.91
CA THR A 112 -53.80 -2.59 -5.44
C THR A 112 -53.43 -1.94 -4.12
N ARG A 113 -54.10 -0.85 -3.68
CA ARG A 113 -53.67 -0.10 -2.49
C ARG A 113 -54.19 -0.72 -1.19
N GLY A 114 -53.25 -1.06 -0.28
CA GLY A 114 -53.55 -1.50 1.08
C GLY A 114 -54.16 -2.90 1.20
N ARG A 115 -54.13 -3.72 0.13
CA ARG A 115 -54.66 -5.08 0.12
C ARG A 115 -53.75 -6.00 -0.70
N ALA A 116 -53.61 -7.26 -0.30
CA ALA A 116 -52.86 -8.25 -1.06
C ALA A 116 -53.52 -8.52 -2.42
N VAL A 117 -52.76 -8.40 -3.51
CA VAL A 117 -53.25 -8.64 -4.87
C VAL A 117 -53.01 -10.10 -5.21
N THR A 118 -54.08 -10.84 -5.47
CA THR A 118 -54.01 -12.27 -5.79
C THR A 118 -54.43 -12.52 -7.23
N LYS A 119 -54.04 -13.70 -7.75
CA LYS A 119 -54.48 -14.23 -9.04
C LYS A 119 -55.98 -14.07 -9.28
N ASP A 120 -56.79 -14.48 -8.32
CA ASP A 120 -58.24 -14.51 -8.48
C ASP A 120 -58.81 -13.09 -8.51
N ARG A 121 -58.30 -12.18 -7.67
CA ARG A 121 -58.71 -10.76 -7.67
C ARG A 121 -58.36 -10.05 -8.98
N ILE A 122 -57.18 -10.32 -9.54
CA ILE A 122 -56.78 -9.77 -10.85
C ILE A 122 -57.70 -10.29 -11.96
N ARG A 123 -58.02 -11.59 -11.95
CA ARG A 123 -58.90 -12.20 -12.97
C ARG A 123 -60.33 -11.70 -12.88
N GLU A 124 -60.85 -11.57 -11.66
CA GLU A 124 -62.17 -11.01 -11.42
C GLU A 124 -62.24 -9.55 -11.88
N PHE A 125 -61.21 -8.76 -11.56
CA PHE A 125 -61.10 -7.38 -12.03
C PHE A 125 -61.11 -7.30 -13.56
N ILE A 126 -60.28 -8.10 -14.26
CA ILE A 126 -60.24 -8.12 -15.74
C ILE A 126 -61.59 -8.49 -16.35
N LYS A 127 -62.31 -9.47 -15.76
CA LYS A 127 -63.64 -9.89 -16.23
C LYS A 127 -64.66 -8.75 -16.16
N GLY A 128 -64.57 -7.92 -15.12
CA GLY A 128 -65.44 -6.76 -14.89
C GLY A 128 -65.11 -5.53 -15.75
N LEU A 129 -64.03 -5.53 -16.53
CA LEU A 129 -63.68 -4.39 -17.38
C LEU A 129 -64.61 -4.28 -18.60
N GLU A 130 -64.92 -3.07 -19.04
CA GLU A 130 -65.62 -2.80 -20.29
C GLU A 130 -64.63 -2.82 -21.46
N LEU A 131 -64.13 -4.02 -21.78
CA LEU A 131 -63.19 -4.28 -22.88
C LEU A 131 -63.76 -5.33 -23.85
N PRO A 132 -63.37 -5.30 -25.14
CA PRO A 132 -63.66 -6.40 -26.06
C PRO A 132 -63.10 -7.74 -25.55
N GLU A 133 -63.65 -8.87 -26.01
CA GLU A 133 -63.27 -10.19 -25.49
C GLU A 133 -61.79 -10.55 -25.77
N GLU A 134 -61.26 -10.16 -26.94
CA GLU A 134 -59.87 -10.44 -27.31
C GLU A 134 -58.84 -9.88 -26.30
N PRO A 135 -58.82 -8.57 -25.94
CA PRO A 135 -57.91 -8.05 -24.92
C PRO A 135 -58.17 -8.60 -23.51
N LYS A 136 -59.40 -8.97 -23.16
CA LYS A 136 -59.70 -9.64 -21.89
C LYS A 136 -59.06 -11.02 -21.82
N ILE A 137 -59.12 -11.80 -22.90
CA ILE A 137 -58.48 -13.11 -23.01
C ILE A 137 -56.95 -12.95 -22.89
N ILE A 138 -56.36 -11.97 -23.59
CA ILE A 138 -54.93 -11.70 -23.53
C ILE A 138 -54.50 -11.36 -22.10
N LEU A 139 -55.19 -10.42 -21.43
CA LEU A 139 -54.89 -10.03 -20.04
C LEU A 139 -55.10 -11.19 -19.05
N SER A 140 -56.15 -12.00 -19.22
CA SER A 140 -56.45 -13.13 -18.32
C SER A 140 -55.44 -14.28 -18.41
N ASN A 141 -54.75 -14.38 -19.55
CA ASN A 141 -53.67 -15.34 -19.78
C ASN A 141 -52.31 -14.84 -19.28
N LEU A 142 -52.18 -13.56 -18.93
CA LEU A 142 -50.96 -13.05 -18.33
C LEU A 142 -50.78 -13.59 -16.90
N THR A 143 -49.52 -13.83 -16.58
CA THR A 143 -49.02 -14.15 -15.25
C THR A 143 -47.78 -13.28 -14.98
N PRO A 144 -47.38 -13.09 -13.72
CA PRO A 144 -46.10 -12.44 -13.42
C PRO A 144 -44.91 -13.09 -14.17
N HIS A 145 -44.95 -14.40 -14.42
CA HIS A 145 -43.93 -15.14 -15.16
C HIS A 145 -43.91 -14.82 -16.66
N SER A 146 -45.08 -14.53 -17.25
CA SER A 146 -45.20 -14.26 -18.68
C SER A 146 -45.13 -12.77 -19.02
N TYR A 147 -45.28 -11.88 -18.03
CA TYR A 147 -45.21 -10.43 -18.21
C TYR A 147 -43.76 -9.91 -18.11
N VAL A 148 -42.92 -10.39 -19.02
CA VAL A 148 -41.48 -10.06 -19.08
C VAL A 148 -41.12 -9.14 -20.26
N GLY A 149 -42.14 -8.65 -20.98
CA GLY A 149 -41.98 -7.79 -22.15
C GLY A 149 -41.01 -8.37 -23.18
N ALA A 150 -40.05 -7.56 -23.63
CA ALA A 150 -39.02 -7.98 -24.59
C ALA A 150 -37.79 -8.63 -23.96
N ALA A 151 -37.74 -8.85 -22.63
CA ALA A 151 -36.53 -9.27 -21.92
C ALA A 151 -35.92 -10.57 -22.50
N VAL A 152 -36.76 -11.57 -22.78
CA VAL A 152 -36.32 -12.85 -23.38
C VAL A 152 -35.72 -12.65 -24.77
N LYS A 153 -36.32 -11.77 -25.59
CA LYS A 153 -35.82 -11.46 -26.94
C LYS A 153 -34.49 -10.73 -26.86
N LEU A 154 -34.39 -9.71 -25.99
CA LEU A 154 -33.17 -8.91 -25.80
C LEU A 154 -32.01 -9.77 -25.27
N ALA A 155 -32.26 -10.63 -24.29
CA ALA A 155 -31.26 -11.56 -23.76
C ALA A 155 -30.69 -12.50 -24.85
N ARG A 156 -31.55 -13.01 -25.75
CA ARG A 156 -31.12 -13.85 -26.89
C ARG A 156 -30.32 -13.07 -27.94
N THR A 157 -30.61 -11.78 -28.16
CA THR A 157 -29.85 -10.93 -29.08
C THR A 157 -28.41 -10.69 -28.59
N VAL A 158 -28.22 -10.54 -27.27
CA VAL A 158 -26.87 -10.35 -26.68
C VAL A 158 -25.98 -11.57 -26.88
N ASP A 159 -26.50 -12.79 -26.72
CA ASP A 159 -25.73 -14.03 -26.98
C ASP A 159 -25.20 -14.08 -28.44
N THR A 160 -26.03 -13.64 -29.39
CA THR A 160 -25.65 -13.58 -30.82
C THR A 160 -24.53 -12.56 -31.06
N ALA A 161 -24.60 -11.39 -30.43
CA ALA A 161 -23.60 -10.33 -30.56
C ALA A 161 -22.24 -10.75 -29.96
N VAL A 162 -22.23 -11.33 -28.74
CA VAL A 162 -20.99 -11.79 -28.07
C VAL A 162 -20.29 -12.89 -28.87
N ARG A 163 -21.05 -13.82 -29.45
CA ARG A 163 -20.51 -14.87 -30.33
C ARG A 163 -19.89 -14.31 -31.62
N ALA A 164 -20.43 -13.22 -32.15
CA ALA A 164 -19.89 -12.56 -33.33
C ALA A 164 -18.56 -11.85 -33.05
N THR A 165 -18.42 -11.19 -31.89
CA THR A 165 -17.19 -10.45 -31.52
C THR A 165 -15.99 -11.39 -31.28
N ARG A 166 -16.22 -12.58 -30.69
CA ARG A 166 -15.16 -13.60 -30.47
C ARG A 166 -14.52 -14.11 -31.77
N LYS A 167 -15.22 -14.04 -32.91
CA LYS A 167 -14.65 -14.46 -34.21
C LYS A 167 -13.68 -13.43 -34.80
N ASN A 168 -13.78 -12.15 -34.40
CA ASN A 168 -12.97 -11.06 -34.95
C ASN A 168 -11.67 -10.78 -34.18
N THR A 169 -11.44 -11.41 -33.02
CA THR A 169 -10.27 -11.16 -32.16
C THR A 169 -9.11 -12.13 -32.39
N ASN A 170 -9.20 -13.04 -33.37
CA ASN A 170 -8.07 -13.89 -33.77
C ASN A 170 -7.05 -13.10 -34.63
N VAL A 171 -6.43 -12.10 -34.02
CA VAL A 171 -5.25 -11.43 -34.58
C VAL A 171 -4.03 -12.26 -34.20
N SER A 172 -3.20 -12.59 -35.18
CA SER A 172 -1.97 -13.37 -35.01
C SER A 172 -0.95 -12.62 -34.14
N THR A 173 -0.94 -12.90 -32.85
CA THR A 173 0.18 -12.49 -31.97
C THR A 173 1.35 -13.45 -32.17
N GLU A 174 2.51 -12.93 -32.58
CA GLU A 174 3.76 -13.70 -32.55
C GLU A 174 4.00 -14.20 -31.11
N LYS A 175 3.93 -15.52 -30.91
CA LYS A 175 4.16 -16.13 -29.60
C LYS A 175 5.64 -16.00 -29.27
N VAL A 176 5.95 -15.28 -28.18
CA VAL A 176 7.28 -15.29 -27.57
C VAL A 176 7.64 -16.75 -27.22
N LYS A 177 8.78 -17.23 -27.73
CA LYS A 177 9.25 -18.61 -27.47
C LYS A 177 9.57 -18.76 -25.98
N MET A 178 8.80 -19.60 -25.28
CA MET A 178 9.12 -20.03 -23.91
C MET A 178 10.38 -20.90 -23.97
N VAL A 179 11.46 -20.45 -23.34
CA VAL A 179 12.72 -21.21 -23.22
C VAL A 179 12.55 -22.18 -22.05
N SER A 180 12.83 -23.47 -22.22
CA SER A 180 12.88 -24.44 -21.12
C SER A 180 14.33 -24.71 -20.73
N GLY A 181 14.66 -24.56 -19.44
CA GLY A 181 16.02 -24.75 -18.91
C GLY A 181 16.07 -25.79 -17.77
N ASN A 182 17.26 -26.36 -17.51
CA ASN A 182 17.58 -27.17 -16.32
C ASN A 182 17.52 -26.32 -15.02
N SER A 183 17.43 -26.96 -13.85
CA SER A 183 17.08 -26.32 -12.56
C SER A 183 17.83 -25.02 -12.17
N SER A 184 19.12 -24.85 -12.49
CA SER A 184 19.84 -23.58 -12.26
C SER A 184 19.43 -22.49 -13.26
N SER A 185 19.30 -22.86 -14.53
CA SER A 185 18.78 -21.98 -15.59
C SER A 185 17.27 -21.71 -15.45
N GLU A 186 16.52 -22.56 -14.75
CA GLU A 186 15.10 -22.37 -14.48
C GLU A 186 14.87 -21.28 -13.44
N SER A 187 15.71 -21.22 -12.39
CA SER A 187 15.69 -20.12 -11.41
C SER A 187 16.08 -18.77 -12.03
N GLU A 188 17.13 -18.73 -12.86
CA GLU A 188 17.51 -17.51 -13.59
C GLU A 188 16.44 -17.08 -14.59
N LEU A 189 15.82 -18.03 -15.28
CA LEU A 189 14.71 -17.77 -16.20
C LEU A 189 13.48 -17.23 -15.45
N LEU A 190 13.14 -17.79 -14.29
CA LEU A 190 12.04 -17.33 -13.44
C LEU A 190 12.25 -15.88 -12.99
N ASN A 191 13.48 -15.51 -12.61
CA ASN A 191 13.82 -14.13 -12.27
C ASN A 191 13.69 -13.18 -13.47
N LEU A 192 14.10 -13.61 -14.67
CA LEU A 192 13.98 -12.79 -15.89
C LEU A 192 12.53 -12.63 -16.37
N MET A 193 11.66 -13.58 -16.02
CA MET A 193 10.25 -13.61 -16.41
C MET A 193 9.30 -13.09 -15.31
N ALA A 194 9.83 -12.66 -14.17
CA ALA A 194 9.05 -12.13 -13.06
C ALA A 194 8.25 -10.89 -13.50
N LEU A 195 6.96 -10.85 -13.14
CA LEU A 195 6.10 -9.70 -13.41
C LEU A 195 6.45 -8.50 -12.54
N SER A 196 6.76 -8.78 -11.26
CA SER A 196 7.28 -7.80 -10.33
C SER A 196 8.80 -7.70 -10.51
N PRO A 197 9.36 -6.50 -10.63
CA PRO A 197 10.80 -6.34 -10.72
C PRO A 197 11.50 -6.62 -9.38
N LEU A 198 10.78 -6.62 -8.25
CA LEU A 198 11.32 -6.99 -6.94
C LEU A 198 11.75 -8.45 -6.89
N ASP A 199 10.98 -9.33 -7.53
CA ASP A 199 11.24 -10.79 -7.58
C ASP A 199 12.17 -11.19 -8.73
N GLY A 200 12.59 -10.23 -9.56
CA GLY A 200 13.46 -10.45 -10.70
C GLY A 200 14.70 -9.57 -10.63
N ARG A 201 14.67 -8.47 -11.38
CA ARG A 201 15.81 -7.52 -11.51
C ARG A 201 16.40 -7.09 -10.18
N TYR A 202 15.56 -6.85 -9.17
CA TYR A 202 15.97 -6.29 -7.89
C TYR A 202 16.05 -7.32 -6.75
N TRP A 203 15.84 -8.61 -7.04
CA TRP A 203 15.81 -9.68 -6.03
C TRP A 203 17.03 -9.63 -5.09
N GLY A 204 18.24 -9.49 -5.66
CA GLY A 204 19.47 -9.43 -4.87
C GLY A 204 19.55 -8.28 -3.86
N LYS A 205 18.74 -7.21 -4.03
CA LYS A 205 18.68 -6.06 -3.12
C LYS A 205 17.59 -6.20 -2.05
N VAL A 206 16.57 -7.02 -2.27
CA VAL A 206 15.36 -7.08 -1.42
C VAL A 206 15.04 -8.46 -0.85
N LYS A 207 15.80 -9.50 -1.23
CA LYS A 207 15.60 -10.89 -0.77
C LYS A 207 15.54 -11.07 0.75
N ASP A 208 16.10 -10.15 1.51
CA ASP A 208 16.11 -10.18 2.98
C ASP A 208 14.68 -10.06 3.56
N LEU A 209 13.72 -9.51 2.79
CA LEU A 209 12.30 -9.49 3.16
C LEU A 209 11.58 -10.80 2.89
N ALA A 210 12.10 -11.67 2.02
CA ALA A 210 11.39 -12.87 1.56
C ALA A 210 11.04 -13.88 2.67
N PRO A 211 11.85 -14.08 3.72
CA PRO A 211 11.46 -14.94 4.84
C PRO A 211 10.18 -14.49 5.55
N TYR A 212 9.82 -13.20 5.44
CA TYR A 212 8.68 -12.61 6.13
C TYR A 212 7.53 -12.27 5.17
N MET A 213 7.83 -11.57 4.07
CA MET A 213 6.87 -10.96 3.15
C MET A 213 6.57 -11.83 1.91
N SER A 214 6.52 -13.14 2.10
CA SER A 214 6.21 -14.10 1.03
C SER A 214 5.16 -15.11 1.49
N GLU A 215 4.67 -15.93 0.56
CA GLU A 215 3.78 -17.05 0.89
C GLU A 215 4.45 -18.04 1.86
N TYR A 216 5.77 -18.23 1.73
CA TYR A 216 6.54 -19.05 2.66
C TYR A 216 6.51 -18.45 4.07
N GLY A 217 6.78 -17.14 4.19
CA GLY A 217 6.73 -16.44 5.47
C GLY A 217 5.35 -16.51 6.12
N LEU A 218 4.28 -16.28 5.34
CA LEU A 218 2.91 -16.42 5.83
C LEU A 218 2.61 -17.82 6.37
N ILE A 219 3.02 -18.87 5.67
CA ILE A 219 2.84 -20.25 6.13
C ILE A 219 3.65 -20.50 7.40
N TYR A 220 4.91 -20.06 7.44
CA TYR A 220 5.77 -20.19 8.60
C TYR A 220 5.15 -19.57 9.86
N PHE A 221 4.69 -18.31 9.78
CA PHE A 221 4.10 -17.64 10.94
C PHE A 221 2.76 -18.24 11.35
N ARG A 222 1.97 -18.78 10.41
CA ARG A 222 0.75 -19.55 10.74
C ARG A 222 1.08 -20.82 11.53
N VAL A 223 2.10 -21.56 11.09
CA VAL A 223 2.61 -22.74 11.81
C VAL A 223 3.10 -22.36 13.21
N LEU A 224 3.85 -21.27 13.33
CA LEU A 224 4.33 -20.74 14.60
C LEU A 224 3.18 -20.46 15.55
N VAL A 225 2.17 -19.69 15.11
CA VAL A 225 1.01 -19.31 15.96
C VAL A 225 0.22 -20.54 16.40
N GLU A 226 -0.05 -21.49 15.51
CA GLU A 226 -0.76 -22.74 15.85
C GLU A 226 0.00 -23.58 16.90
N ILE A 227 1.31 -23.73 16.75
CA ILE A 227 2.14 -24.46 17.71
C ILE A 227 2.16 -23.71 19.05
N LYS A 228 2.36 -22.39 19.03
CA LYS A 228 2.37 -21.57 20.25
C LYS A 228 1.03 -21.62 20.97
N TRP A 229 -0.08 -21.66 20.24
CA TRP A 229 -1.42 -21.79 20.84
C TRP A 229 -1.60 -23.13 21.55
N LEU A 230 -1.21 -24.25 20.92
CA LEU A 230 -1.26 -25.57 21.57
C LEU A 230 -0.36 -25.60 22.82
N GLN A 231 0.84 -25.02 22.76
CA GLN A 231 1.72 -24.88 23.92
C GLN A 231 1.05 -24.05 25.03
N TRP A 232 0.33 -22.98 24.68
CA TRP A 232 -0.38 -22.12 25.62
C TRP A 232 -1.52 -22.87 26.33
N LEU A 233 -2.34 -23.60 25.57
CA LEU A 233 -3.41 -24.44 26.12
C LEU A 233 -2.90 -25.43 27.18
N SER A 234 -1.72 -26.02 26.96
CA SER A 234 -1.09 -26.97 27.91
C SER A 234 -0.69 -26.36 29.26
N GLN A 235 -0.67 -25.03 29.35
CA GLN A 235 -0.33 -24.28 30.56
C GLN A 235 -1.56 -23.80 31.33
N ILE A 236 -2.76 -23.94 30.75
CA ILE A 236 -4.01 -23.52 31.41
C ILE A 236 -4.50 -24.67 32.31
N PRO A 237 -4.50 -24.52 33.64
CA PRO A 237 -4.81 -25.64 34.54
C PRO A 237 -6.21 -26.25 34.36
N LEU A 238 -7.17 -25.46 33.84
CA LEU A 238 -8.53 -25.89 33.59
C LEU A 238 -8.71 -26.67 32.27
N VAL A 239 -7.73 -26.66 31.36
CA VAL A 239 -7.74 -27.44 30.11
C VAL A 239 -7.09 -28.80 30.37
N THR A 240 -7.81 -29.67 31.08
CA THR A 240 -7.24 -30.93 31.60
C THR A 240 -6.88 -31.96 30.53
N GLU A 241 -7.52 -31.85 29.36
CA GLU A 241 -7.32 -32.70 28.20
C GLU A 241 -5.98 -32.44 27.51
N VAL A 242 -5.40 -31.25 27.71
CA VAL A 242 -4.07 -30.88 27.24
C VAL A 242 -3.16 -30.72 28.47
N PRO A 243 -2.56 -31.81 28.98
CA PRO A 243 -1.66 -31.71 30.12
C PRO A 243 -0.41 -30.91 29.75
N THR A 244 0.23 -30.31 30.75
CA THR A 244 1.52 -29.63 30.56
C THR A 244 2.53 -30.56 29.92
N PHE A 245 3.05 -30.12 28.78
CA PHE A 245 3.99 -30.92 27.98
C PHE A 245 5.32 -31.12 28.70
N SER A 246 5.88 -32.32 28.58
CA SER A 246 7.26 -32.60 29.00
C SER A 246 8.28 -31.75 28.24
N GLU A 247 9.52 -31.67 28.72
CA GLU A 247 10.60 -31.01 27.98
C GLU A 247 10.76 -31.60 26.58
N SER A 248 10.69 -32.93 26.44
CA SER A 248 10.78 -33.61 25.13
C SER A 248 9.69 -33.14 24.17
N ALA A 249 8.44 -33.05 24.63
CA ALA A 249 7.33 -32.59 23.79
C ALA A 249 7.48 -31.10 23.43
N ARG A 250 7.91 -30.26 24.38
CA ARG A 250 8.16 -28.83 24.13
C ARG A 250 9.30 -28.61 23.14
N SER A 251 10.42 -29.33 23.28
CA SER A 251 11.54 -29.29 22.34
C SER A 251 11.10 -29.74 20.95
N TYR A 252 10.32 -30.82 20.84
CA TYR A 252 9.86 -31.31 19.53
C TYR A 252 8.94 -30.31 18.80
N LEU A 253 8.07 -29.62 19.54
CA LEU A 253 7.25 -28.53 18.98
C LEU A 253 8.11 -27.34 18.55
N GLN A 254 9.12 -26.97 19.35
CA GLN A 254 10.03 -25.86 19.04
C GLN A 254 10.94 -26.18 17.86
N GLU A 255 11.43 -27.41 17.72
CA GLU A 255 12.22 -27.89 16.57
C GLU A 255 11.45 -27.74 15.25
N MET A 256 10.13 -27.91 15.27
CA MET A 256 9.30 -27.68 14.07
C MET A 256 9.22 -26.19 13.69
N ILE A 257 9.28 -25.28 14.67
CA ILE A 257 9.35 -23.84 14.40
C ILE A 257 10.75 -23.49 13.87
N ASP A 258 11.80 -23.85 14.62
CA ASP A 258 13.18 -23.46 14.31
C ASP A 258 13.70 -24.12 13.02
N GLY A 259 13.23 -25.33 12.73
CA GLY A 259 13.59 -26.13 11.57
C GLY A 259 12.58 -26.11 10.43
N PHE A 260 11.57 -25.23 10.46
CA PHE A 260 10.58 -25.12 9.39
C PHE A 260 11.28 -24.87 8.04
N SER A 261 10.94 -25.67 7.04
CA SER A 261 11.67 -25.70 5.78
C SER A 261 10.76 -25.46 4.56
N TYR A 262 11.40 -25.20 3.42
CA TYR A 262 10.72 -25.11 2.13
C TYR A 262 9.90 -26.36 1.79
N ASN A 263 10.35 -27.55 2.19
CA ASN A 263 9.63 -28.79 1.93
C ASN A 263 8.32 -28.88 2.74
N ASP A 264 8.32 -28.37 3.96
CA ASP A 264 7.12 -28.30 4.82
C ASP A 264 6.08 -27.36 4.19
N ALA A 265 6.51 -26.20 3.71
CA ALA A 265 5.64 -25.27 3.00
C ALA A 265 5.04 -25.91 1.72
N LEU A 266 5.84 -26.67 0.95
CA LEU A 266 5.34 -27.41 -0.21
C LEU A 266 4.33 -28.50 0.18
N GLU A 267 4.53 -29.17 1.30
CA GLU A 267 3.58 -30.17 1.81
C GLU A 267 2.24 -29.52 2.18
N ILE A 268 2.27 -28.40 2.89
CA ILE A 268 1.07 -27.60 3.19
C ILE A 268 0.36 -27.18 1.90
N LYS A 269 1.10 -26.73 0.87
CA LYS A 269 0.51 -26.41 -0.44
C LYS A 269 -0.11 -27.61 -1.15
N LYS A 270 0.40 -28.83 -0.96
CA LYS A 270 -0.23 -30.05 -1.51
C LYS A 270 -1.55 -30.34 -0.80
N ILE A 271 -1.62 -30.16 0.51
CA ILE A 271 -2.85 -30.32 1.29
C ILE A 271 -3.88 -29.24 0.89
N GLU A 272 -3.43 -28.00 0.71
CA GLU A 272 -4.28 -26.86 0.30
C GLU A 272 -4.98 -27.11 -1.04
N LYS A 273 -4.33 -27.77 -2.01
CA LYS A 273 -4.96 -28.13 -3.29
C LYS A 273 -6.21 -28.99 -3.13
N VAL A 274 -6.30 -29.76 -2.04
CA VAL A 274 -7.45 -30.61 -1.72
C VAL A 274 -8.46 -29.86 -0.86
N THR A 275 -8.00 -29.14 0.17
CA THR A 275 -8.90 -28.43 1.10
C THR A 275 -9.49 -27.15 0.50
N ASN A 276 -8.81 -26.55 -0.48
CA ASN A 276 -9.07 -25.21 -1.00
C ASN A 276 -9.17 -24.15 0.12
N HIS A 277 -8.42 -24.38 1.21
CA HIS A 277 -8.35 -23.52 2.39
C HIS A 277 -6.97 -23.65 3.04
N ASP A 278 -6.25 -22.54 3.09
CA ASP A 278 -4.84 -22.44 3.51
C ASP A 278 -4.61 -22.74 5.01
N VAL A 279 -5.33 -22.07 5.92
CA VAL A 279 -5.18 -22.32 7.37
C VAL A 279 -5.58 -23.75 7.75
N LYS A 280 -6.63 -24.30 7.14
CA LYS A 280 -7.02 -25.70 7.36
C LYS A 280 -5.94 -26.68 6.88
N ALA A 281 -5.21 -26.33 5.82
CA ALA A 281 -4.08 -27.14 5.37
C ALA A 281 -2.92 -27.12 6.38
N VAL A 282 -2.67 -25.99 7.05
CA VAL A 282 -1.71 -25.90 8.16
C VAL A 282 -2.13 -26.80 9.33
N GLU A 283 -3.40 -26.76 9.75
CA GLU A 283 -3.90 -27.64 10.82
C GLU A 283 -3.69 -29.12 10.48
N TYR A 284 -4.04 -29.54 9.26
CA TYR A 284 -3.84 -30.93 8.82
C TYR A 284 -2.37 -31.32 8.74
N PHE A 285 -1.51 -30.43 8.26
CA PHE A 285 -0.08 -30.64 8.25
C PHE A 285 0.45 -30.88 9.68
N LEU A 286 0.07 -30.05 10.65
CA LEU A 286 0.51 -30.21 12.04
C LEU A 286 0.00 -31.52 12.64
N LYS A 287 -1.27 -31.88 12.41
CA LYS A 287 -1.82 -33.16 12.85
C LYS A 287 -1.04 -34.36 12.29
N GLN A 288 -0.71 -34.32 11.00
CA GLN A 288 0.10 -35.35 10.35
C GLN A 288 1.54 -35.37 10.87
N ARG A 289 2.15 -34.21 11.08
CA ARG A 289 3.55 -34.09 11.54
C ARG A 289 3.75 -34.64 12.94
N PHE A 290 2.79 -34.40 13.84
CA PHE A 290 2.90 -34.73 15.26
C PHE A 290 2.23 -36.04 15.67
N HIS A 291 1.66 -36.81 14.74
CA HIS A 291 0.94 -38.06 15.04
C HIS A 291 1.79 -39.14 15.73
N SER A 292 3.12 -39.08 15.57
CA SER A 292 4.06 -40.08 16.09
C SER A 292 4.60 -39.74 17.48
N HIS A 293 4.43 -38.51 17.98
CA HIS A 293 4.93 -38.12 19.29
C HIS A 293 3.96 -38.56 20.41
N PRO A 294 4.36 -39.37 21.40
CA PRO A 294 3.42 -40.04 22.34
C PRO A 294 2.50 -39.10 23.14
N GLU A 295 2.97 -37.92 23.52
CA GLU A 295 2.18 -36.91 24.25
C GLU A 295 1.26 -36.11 23.30
N ILE A 296 1.83 -35.48 22.28
CA ILE A 296 1.12 -34.59 21.35
C ILE A 296 0.06 -35.36 20.53
N ALA A 297 0.33 -36.62 20.17
CA ALA A 297 -0.61 -37.47 19.45
C ALA A 297 -1.95 -37.67 20.18
N LYS A 298 -1.99 -37.51 21.50
CA LYS A 298 -3.23 -37.63 22.30
C LYS A 298 -4.11 -36.39 22.23
N VAL A 299 -3.57 -35.27 21.77
CA VAL A 299 -4.21 -33.94 21.79
C VAL A 299 -4.20 -33.28 20.42
N LEU A 300 -4.08 -34.07 19.33
CA LEU A 300 -4.04 -33.54 17.97
C LEU A 300 -5.26 -32.67 17.63
N GLU A 301 -6.43 -33.01 18.17
CA GLU A 301 -7.67 -32.24 17.97
C GLU A 301 -7.69 -30.88 18.69
N PHE A 302 -6.67 -30.57 19.50
CA PHE A 302 -6.47 -29.26 20.10
C PHE A 302 -5.63 -28.30 19.25
N PHE A 303 -5.03 -28.75 18.13
CA PHE A 303 -4.60 -27.82 17.09
C PHE A 303 -5.80 -27.05 16.57
N HIS A 304 -5.66 -25.74 16.41
CA HIS A 304 -6.75 -24.83 16.03
C HIS A 304 -7.96 -24.83 17.00
N PHE A 305 -7.79 -25.26 18.26
CA PHE A 305 -8.90 -25.35 19.21
C PHE A 305 -9.57 -24.00 19.44
N ALA A 306 -10.89 -23.95 19.21
CA ALA A 306 -11.77 -22.79 19.34
C ALA A 306 -11.41 -21.56 18.48
N CYS A 307 -10.35 -21.66 17.67
CA CYS A 307 -9.90 -20.62 16.76
C CYS A 307 -10.84 -20.44 15.55
N THR A 308 -10.74 -19.27 14.92
CA THR A 308 -11.07 -19.08 13.51
C THR A 308 -9.79 -18.87 12.70
N SER A 309 -9.83 -19.08 11.38
CA SER A 309 -8.69 -18.82 10.49
C SER A 309 -8.08 -17.44 10.69
N GLU A 310 -8.91 -16.43 10.99
CA GLU A 310 -8.45 -15.07 11.24
C GLU A 310 -7.78 -14.85 12.60
N ASP A 311 -7.96 -15.72 13.59
CA ASP A 311 -7.11 -15.67 14.80
C ASP A 311 -5.65 -16.01 14.45
N ILE A 312 -5.44 -16.91 13.49
CA ILE A 312 -4.11 -17.29 13.03
C ILE A 312 -3.56 -16.27 12.03
N ASN A 313 -4.37 -15.83 11.06
CA ASN A 313 -3.92 -14.93 10.00
C ASN A 313 -3.50 -13.55 10.52
N ASN A 314 -4.31 -12.93 11.39
CA ASN A 314 -3.98 -11.59 11.88
C ASN A 314 -2.67 -11.59 12.69
N LEU A 315 -2.46 -12.60 13.55
CA LEU A 315 -1.22 -12.75 14.32
C LEU A 315 -0.04 -13.06 13.42
N ALA A 316 -0.24 -13.90 12.40
CA ALA A 316 0.81 -14.18 11.42
C ALA A 316 1.22 -12.91 10.65
N HIS A 317 0.26 -12.12 10.17
CA HIS A 317 0.54 -10.84 9.48
C HIS A 317 1.21 -9.81 10.39
N ALA A 318 0.76 -9.69 11.64
CA ALA A 318 1.36 -8.83 12.65
C ALA A 318 2.83 -9.21 12.91
N LEU A 319 3.12 -10.50 13.09
CA LEU A 319 4.48 -11.01 13.27
C LEU A 319 5.33 -10.81 12.00
N MET A 320 4.79 -11.08 10.81
CA MET A 320 5.49 -10.80 9.55
C MET A 320 5.91 -9.34 9.46
N LEU A 321 4.99 -8.41 9.74
CA LEU A 321 5.27 -6.97 9.74
C LEU A 321 6.33 -6.62 10.79
N LYS A 322 6.14 -7.06 12.03
CA LYS A 322 7.07 -6.78 13.13
C LYS A 322 8.49 -7.23 12.82
N GLU A 323 8.66 -8.49 12.40
CA GLU A 323 9.98 -9.07 12.13
C GLU A 323 10.63 -8.46 10.88
N ALA A 324 9.86 -8.22 9.81
CA ALA A 324 10.39 -7.56 8.61
C ALA A 324 10.81 -6.12 8.90
N VAL A 325 10.01 -5.37 9.65
CA VAL A 325 10.28 -3.97 9.95
C VAL A 325 11.48 -3.86 10.88
N ASN A 326 11.50 -4.60 11.99
CA ASN A 326 12.59 -4.54 12.96
C ASN A 326 13.90 -5.12 12.40
N GLY A 327 13.83 -6.27 11.71
CA GLY A 327 15.01 -7.01 11.27
C GLY A 327 15.62 -6.51 9.96
N VAL A 328 14.84 -5.80 9.12
CA VAL A 328 15.28 -5.44 7.76
C VAL A 328 15.11 -3.96 7.46
N ILE A 329 13.96 -3.37 7.77
CA ILE A 329 13.65 -2.00 7.34
C ILE A 329 14.30 -0.95 8.24
N TYR A 330 14.10 -1.06 9.56
CA TYR A 330 14.64 -0.11 10.53
C TYR A 330 16.16 0.06 10.44
N PRO A 331 16.99 -1.01 10.37
CA PRO A 331 18.43 -0.85 10.24
C PRO A 331 18.83 0.02 9.03
N VAL A 332 18.17 -0.16 7.88
CA VAL A 332 18.49 0.62 6.67
C VAL A 332 17.97 2.05 6.77
N MET A 333 16.86 2.30 7.45
CA MET A 333 16.40 3.66 7.75
C MET A 333 17.36 4.38 8.68
N ASP A 334 17.90 3.68 9.68
CA ASP A 334 18.85 4.22 10.65
C ASP A 334 20.19 4.54 9.97
N ASP A 335 20.69 3.64 9.11
CA ASP A 335 21.86 3.88 8.24
C ASP A 335 21.67 5.12 7.36
N LEU A 336 20.46 5.32 6.80
CA LEU A 336 20.14 6.47 5.97
C LEU A 336 20.16 7.78 6.76
N VAL A 337 19.52 7.79 7.94
CA VAL A 337 19.53 8.94 8.85
C VAL A 337 20.95 9.29 9.26
N GLU A 338 21.76 8.29 9.60
CA GLU A 338 23.17 8.48 9.96
C GLU A 338 23.98 9.03 8.78
N ALA A 339 23.82 8.48 7.57
CA ALA A 339 24.54 8.94 6.39
C ALA A 339 24.25 10.42 6.09
N VAL A 340 22.99 10.84 6.13
CA VAL A 340 22.59 12.24 5.89
C VAL A 340 23.06 13.15 7.04
N CYS A 341 23.05 12.67 8.29
CA CYS A 341 23.59 13.37 9.45
C CYS A 341 25.11 13.59 9.33
N ASN A 342 25.86 12.59 8.85
CA ASN A 342 27.29 12.71 8.62
C ASN A 342 27.59 13.70 7.49
N MET A 343 26.83 13.65 6.37
CA MET A 343 26.92 14.67 5.33
C MET A 343 26.68 16.08 5.87
N ALA A 344 25.75 16.25 6.82
CA ALA A 344 25.49 17.54 7.45
C ALA A 344 26.70 18.07 8.21
N LYS A 345 27.32 17.24 9.06
CA LYS A 345 28.48 17.63 9.88
C LYS A 345 29.73 17.88 9.03
N ASP A 346 30.02 16.97 8.10
CA ASP A 346 31.22 17.02 7.26
C ASP A 346 31.23 18.29 6.39
N ASN A 347 30.05 18.69 5.91
CA ASN A 347 29.88 19.84 5.01
C ASN A 347 29.37 21.10 5.72
N ALA A 348 29.38 21.13 7.06
CA ALA A 348 28.83 22.23 7.86
C ALA A 348 29.46 23.59 7.55
N HIS A 349 30.73 23.59 7.14
CA HIS A 349 31.53 24.79 6.88
C HIS A 349 31.41 25.31 5.44
N ILE A 350 30.79 24.55 4.53
CA ILE A 350 30.72 24.88 3.10
C ILE A 350 29.53 25.82 2.87
N SER A 351 29.79 27.12 2.81
CA SER A 351 28.79 28.14 2.45
C SER A 351 28.22 27.87 1.05
N MET A 352 26.90 27.97 0.90
CA MET A 352 26.19 27.66 -0.34
C MET A 352 25.15 28.73 -0.65
N LEU A 353 25.00 29.08 -1.93
CA LEU A 353 23.93 29.96 -2.40
C LEU A 353 22.58 29.23 -2.32
N SER A 354 21.67 29.74 -1.50
CA SER A 354 20.30 29.21 -1.43
C SER A 354 19.52 29.58 -2.68
N ARG A 355 18.47 28.79 -2.99
CA ARG A 355 17.54 29.10 -4.08
C ARG A 355 16.10 29.03 -3.60
N THR A 356 15.39 30.15 -3.72
CA THR A 356 13.93 30.22 -3.47
C THR A 356 13.21 30.50 -4.77
N HIS A 357 12.21 29.69 -5.13
CA HIS A 357 11.61 29.71 -6.47
C HIS A 357 12.63 29.52 -7.61
N GLY A 358 13.72 28.78 -7.33
CA GLY A 358 14.84 28.60 -8.24
C GLY A 358 15.74 29.84 -8.43
N GLN A 359 15.48 30.95 -7.74
CA GLN A 359 16.26 32.18 -7.83
C GLN A 359 17.25 32.30 -6.67
N PRO A 360 18.43 32.95 -6.88
CA PRO A 360 19.38 33.23 -5.81
C PRO A 360 18.74 33.89 -4.58
N ALA A 361 19.09 33.39 -3.39
CA ALA A 361 18.58 33.85 -2.10
C ALA A 361 19.68 33.87 -1.03
N SER A 362 19.35 34.35 0.18
CA SER A 362 20.28 34.47 1.30
C SER A 362 21.06 33.17 1.54
N PRO A 363 22.40 33.21 1.65
CA PRO A 363 23.24 32.02 1.73
C PRO A 363 22.93 31.12 2.93
N THR A 364 23.20 29.82 2.76
CA THR A 364 23.14 28.75 3.77
C THR A 364 24.48 28.03 3.80
N THR A 365 24.56 26.84 4.41
CA THR A 365 25.66 25.89 4.19
C THR A 365 25.14 24.59 3.63
N LEU A 366 25.94 23.91 2.80
CA LEU A 366 25.58 22.59 2.27
C LEU A 366 25.23 21.63 3.40
N GLY A 367 26.05 21.61 4.46
CA GLY A 367 25.78 20.79 5.64
C GLY A 367 24.45 21.11 6.33
N LYS A 368 24.05 22.39 6.38
CA LYS A 368 22.78 22.78 6.98
C LYS A 368 21.57 22.33 6.16
N GLU A 369 21.68 22.30 4.84
CA GLU A 369 20.62 21.73 4.00
C GLU A 369 20.48 20.22 4.21
N MET A 370 21.59 19.49 4.37
CA MET A 370 21.52 18.06 4.72
C MET A 370 20.91 17.84 6.12
N ALA A 371 21.22 18.72 7.08
CA ALA A 371 20.68 18.66 8.44
C ALA A 371 19.14 18.74 8.47
N ASN A 372 18.52 19.51 7.55
CA ASN A 372 17.06 19.58 7.44
C ASN A 372 16.46 18.19 7.19
N PHE A 373 17.05 17.42 6.27
CA PHE A 373 16.58 16.08 5.93
C PHE A 373 16.88 15.07 7.04
N ALA A 374 18.08 15.10 7.64
CA ALA A 374 18.43 14.20 8.74
C ALA A 374 17.43 14.30 9.91
N VAL A 375 17.07 15.51 10.33
CA VAL A 375 16.12 15.74 11.44
C VAL A 375 14.71 15.28 11.06
N ARG A 376 14.25 15.59 9.83
CA ARG A 376 12.92 15.17 9.34
C ARG A 376 12.81 13.65 9.27
N LEU A 377 13.81 12.97 8.70
CA LEU A 377 13.86 11.51 8.56
C LEU A 377 13.93 10.83 9.94
N SER A 378 14.79 11.33 10.83
CA SER A 378 14.92 10.81 12.20
C SER A 378 13.60 10.90 12.98
N ARG A 379 12.90 12.03 12.87
CA ARG A 379 11.59 12.20 13.51
C ARG A 379 10.59 11.17 12.99
N GLU A 380 10.42 11.03 11.68
CA GLU A 380 9.47 10.06 11.13
C GLU A 380 9.85 8.61 11.47
N ARG A 381 11.15 8.27 11.44
CA ARG A 381 11.64 6.96 11.89
C ARG A 381 11.25 6.67 13.35
N HIS A 382 11.30 7.68 14.22
CA HIS A 382 10.82 7.57 15.59
C HIS A 382 9.30 7.40 15.67
N GLU A 383 8.51 8.19 14.94
CA GLU A 383 7.05 8.04 14.93
C GLU A 383 6.62 6.66 14.41
N ILE A 384 7.26 6.13 13.36
CA ILE A 384 7.00 4.77 12.87
C ILE A 384 7.23 3.71 13.95
N SER A 385 8.25 3.88 14.81
CA SER A 385 8.52 2.93 15.91
C SER A 385 7.52 2.98 17.06
N ARG A 386 6.70 4.03 17.13
CA ARG A 386 5.67 4.19 18.15
C ARG A 386 4.34 3.54 17.78
N VAL A 387 4.17 3.14 16.52
CA VAL A 387 2.96 2.46 16.07
C VAL A 387 2.94 1.06 16.69
N GLU A 388 1.94 0.79 17.52
CA GLU A 388 1.78 -0.51 18.15
C GLU A 388 1.29 -1.53 17.12
N ILE A 389 2.08 -2.58 16.89
CA ILE A 389 1.66 -3.70 16.03
C ILE A 389 0.71 -4.58 16.83
N MET A 390 -0.57 -4.57 16.44
CA MET A 390 -1.63 -5.21 17.21
C MET A 390 -2.02 -6.59 16.66
N GLY A 391 -2.56 -7.41 17.55
CA GLY A 391 -3.14 -8.71 17.25
C GLY A 391 -4.43 -8.96 18.03
N LYS A 392 -5.29 -9.81 17.48
CA LYS A 392 -6.51 -10.30 18.11
C LYS A 392 -6.52 -11.81 18.23
N PHE A 393 -7.28 -12.31 19.20
CA PHE A 393 -7.52 -13.74 19.38
C PHE A 393 -8.86 -13.94 20.08
N ALA A 394 -9.93 -14.12 19.32
CA ALA A 394 -11.29 -14.03 19.87
C ALA A 394 -12.34 -14.93 19.17
N GLY A 395 -11.90 -15.84 18.31
CA GLY A 395 -12.77 -16.78 17.62
C GLY A 395 -13.53 -16.15 16.46
N ALA A 396 -14.60 -16.83 16.03
CA ALA A 396 -15.27 -16.59 14.75
C ALA A 396 -15.81 -15.17 14.51
N VAL A 397 -16.24 -14.46 15.56
CA VAL A 397 -16.85 -13.12 15.44
C VAL A 397 -16.45 -12.19 16.59
N GLY A 398 -15.34 -12.47 17.27
CA GLY A 398 -14.80 -11.60 18.31
C GLY A 398 -15.37 -11.79 19.72
N ASN A 399 -16.19 -12.82 19.95
CA ASN A 399 -16.96 -12.99 21.20
C ASN A 399 -16.66 -14.29 21.96
N TYR A 400 -15.59 -15.03 21.60
CA TYR A 400 -15.18 -16.23 22.32
C TYR A 400 -16.24 -17.35 22.40
N ASN A 401 -17.24 -17.39 21.51
CA ASN A 401 -18.38 -18.30 21.63
C ASN A 401 -17.99 -19.78 21.77
N ALA A 402 -17.09 -20.27 20.92
CA ALA A 402 -16.63 -21.65 20.96
C ALA A 402 -15.83 -21.95 22.23
N HIS A 403 -15.00 -21.01 22.66
CA HIS A 403 -14.20 -21.10 23.87
C HIS A 403 -15.09 -21.22 25.12
N LEU A 404 -16.07 -20.32 25.28
CA LEU A 404 -16.96 -20.27 26.44
C LEU A 404 -17.93 -21.46 26.50
N VAL A 405 -18.33 -22.02 25.36
CA VAL A 405 -19.16 -23.24 25.33
C VAL A 405 -18.37 -24.46 25.79
N ALA A 406 -17.10 -24.56 25.41
CA ALA A 406 -16.26 -25.68 25.80
C ALA A 406 -15.73 -25.56 27.24
N TYR A 407 -15.34 -24.35 27.65
CA TYR A 407 -14.82 -24.06 28.99
C TYR A 407 -15.41 -22.74 29.51
N PRO A 408 -16.55 -22.78 30.21
CA PRO A 408 -17.25 -21.58 30.67
C PRO A 408 -16.54 -20.88 31.84
N ASP A 409 -15.72 -21.61 32.61
CA ASP A 409 -15.07 -21.09 33.82
C ASP A 409 -13.69 -20.46 33.56
N ILE A 410 -13.22 -20.47 32.30
CA ILE A 410 -11.95 -19.85 31.89
C ILE A 410 -12.21 -18.39 31.47
N ASN A 411 -11.40 -17.46 32.00
CA ASN A 411 -11.41 -16.06 31.56
C ASN A 411 -10.70 -15.92 30.20
N TRP A 412 -11.38 -16.28 29.12
CA TRP A 412 -10.81 -16.29 27.76
C TRP A 412 -10.29 -14.92 27.28
N PRO A 413 -10.93 -13.77 27.56
CA PRO A 413 -10.34 -12.47 27.23
C PRO A 413 -8.96 -12.25 27.83
N GLN A 414 -8.75 -12.60 29.11
CA GLN A 414 -7.45 -12.50 29.76
C GLN A 414 -6.43 -13.47 29.15
N ILE A 415 -6.82 -14.73 28.91
CA ILE A 415 -5.95 -15.72 28.25
C ILE A 415 -5.52 -15.25 26.86
N ALA A 416 -6.43 -14.64 26.10
CA ALA A 416 -6.14 -14.09 24.79
C ALA A 416 -5.16 -12.91 24.86
N GLU A 417 -5.33 -11.99 25.81
CA GLU A 417 -4.39 -10.88 26.03
C GLU A 417 -2.99 -11.41 26.38
N GLU A 418 -2.90 -12.32 27.33
CA GLU A 418 -1.63 -12.93 27.75
C GLU A 418 -0.97 -13.69 26.59
N PHE A 419 -1.75 -14.43 25.79
CA PHE A 419 -1.24 -15.14 24.62
C PHE A 419 -0.70 -14.17 23.55
N VAL A 420 -1.48 -13.16 23.16
CA VAL A 420 -1.08 -12.19 22.12
C VAL A 420 0.15 -11.38 22.56
N THR A 421 0.17 -10.94 23.83
CA THR A 421 1.32 -10.21 24.39
C THR A 421 2.55 -11.10 24.55
N SER A 422 2.40 -12.41 24.78
CA SER A 422 3.53 -13.36 24.78
C SER A 422 4.22 -13.49 23.42
N LEU A 423 3.52 -13.20 22.32
CA LEU A 423 4.08 -13.11 20.97
C LEU A 423 4.78 -11.75 20.72
N GLY A 424 4.74 -10.86 21.71
CA GLY A 424 5.28 -9.50 21.66
C GLY A 424 4.45 -8.55 20.79
N LEU A 425 3.14 -8.77 20.69
CA LEU A 425 2.20 -7.89 19.99
C LEU A 425 1.33 -7.15 21.02
N SER A 426 0.79 -5.99 20.64
CA SER A 426 -0.25 -5.31 21.42
C SER A 426 -1.60 -6.03 21.23
N PHE A 427 -2.37 -6.20 22.30
CA PHE A 427 -3.66 -6.89 22.24
C PHE A 427 -4.80 -5.94 21.84
N ASN A 428 -5.61 -6.34 20.86
CA ASN A 428 -6.86 -5.65 20.51
C ASN A 428 -8.08 -6.44 21.04
N PRO A 429 -8.73 -5.98 22.13
CA PRO A 429 -9.85 -6.70 22.75
C PRO A 429 -11.19 -6.54 22.05
N TYR A 430 -11.36 -5.55 21.17
CA TYR A 430 -12.66 -5.22 20.55
C TYR A 430 -12.59 -5.38 19.03
N VAL A 431 -12.93 -6.57 18.56
CA VAL A 431 -12.77 -6.96 17.16
C VAL A 431 -14.02 -7.67 16.64
N THR A 432 -14.11 -7.78 15.31
CA THR A 432 -15.08 -8.63 14.63
C THR A 432 -14.45 -10.01 14.37
N GLN A 433 -14.62 -10.58 13.17
CA GLN A 433 -13.85 -11.75 12.79
C GLN A 433 -12.38 -11.40 12.47
N ILE A 434 -12.10 -10.16 12.06
CA ILE A 434 -10.76 -9.67 11.72
C ILE A 434 -10.25 -8.69 12.78
N GLU A 435 -8.94 -8.50 12.84
CA GLU A 435 -8.36 -7.27 13.39
C GLU A 435 -8.72 -6.13 12.42
N PRO A 436 -9.16 -4.95 12.89
CA PRO A 436 -9.66 -3.88 12.03
C PRO A 436 -8.61 -3.22 11.13
N HIS A 437 -7.33 -3.57 11.24
CA HIS A 437 -6.21 -3.07 10.43
C HIS A 437 -5.92 -1.57 10.58
N ASP A 438 -6.46 -0.91 11.61
CA ASP A 438 -6.25 0.51 11.87
C ASP A 438 -4.77 0.84 12.13
N TYR A 439 -4.09 0.01 12.93
CA TYR A 439 -2.66 0.18 13.19
C TYR A 439 -1.82 -0.02 11.92
N MET A 440 -2.26 -0.90 11.01
CA MET A 440 -1.58 -1.08 9.72
C MET A 440 -1.74 0.16 8.84
N ALA A 441 -2.92 0.79 8.84
CA ALA A 441 -3.14 2.02 8.11
C ALA A 441 -2.29 3.17 8.65
N GLU A 442 -2.17 3.29 9.98
CA GLU A 442 -1.25 4.23 10.63
C GLU A 442 0.21 3.97 10.23
N LEU A 443 0.64 2.71 10.33
CA LEU A 443 2.00 2.29 9.97
C LEU A 443 2.35 2.60 8.51
N PHE A 444 1.46 2.27 7.56
CA PHE A 444 1.68 2.51 6.13
C PHE A 444 1.66 3.99 5.75
N HIS A 445 0.85 4.82 6.43
CA HIS A 445 0.93 6.26 6.27
C HIS A 445 2.26 6.82 6.77
N ALA A 446 2.74 6.35 7.93
CA ALA A 446 4.01 6.79 8.49
C ALA A 446 5.20 6.42 7.57
N PHE A 447 5.20 5.21 6.99
CA PHE A 447 6.17 4.85 5.95
C PHE A 447 6.09 5.76 4.72
N SER A 448 4.87 6.08 4.27
CA SER A 448 4.68 6.98 3.12
C SER A 448 5.23 8.38 3.40
N GLN A 449 5.12 8.86 4.63
CA GLN A 449 5.66 10.14 5.06
C GLN A 449 7.19 10.16 5.09
N PHE A 450 7.84 9.11 5.61
CA PHE A 450 9.28 8.95 5.52
C PHE A 450 9.76 8.94 4.06
N ASN A 451 9.06 8.18 3.21
CA ASN A 451 9.34 8.11 1.78
C ASN A 451 9.20 9.48 1.08
N ASN A 452 8.21 10.29 1.45
CA ASN A 452 8.03 11.63 0.87
C ASN A 452 9.21 12.56 1.20
N ILE A 453 9.78 12.47 2.42
CA ILE A 453 10.97 13.24 2.80
C ILE A 453 12.18 12.76 2.00
N LEU A 454 12.30 11.46 1.75
CA LEU A 454 13.40 10.92 0.96
C LEU A 454 13.28 11.25 -0.54
N ILE A 455 12.07 11.29 -1.10
CA ILE A 455 11.83 11.79 -2.46
C ILE A 455 12.29 13.25 -2.59
N ASP A 456 11.99 14.07 -1.59
CA ASP A 456 12.41 15.47 -1.52
C ASP A 456 13.95 15.59 -1.48
N PHE A 457 14.61 14.76 -0.66
CA PHE A 457 16.07 14.65 -0.63
C PHE A 457 16.67 14.21 -1.97
N ASP A 458 16.14 13.14 -2.58
CA ASP A 458 16.66 12.61 -3.85
C ASP A 458 16.59 13.67 -4.97
N ARG A 459 15.53 14.50 -4.96
CA ARG A 459 15.37 15.61 -5.91
C ARG A 459 16.35 16.75 -5.68
N ASP A 460 16.51 17.19 -4.45
CA ASP A 460 17.45 18.27 -4.13
C ASP A 460 18.89 17.84 -4.45
N ILE A 461 19.27 16.58 -4.15
CA ILE A 461 20.58 16.04 -4.54
C ILE A 461 20.72 15.97 -6.07
N TRP A 462 19.68 15.57 -6.80
CA TRP A 462 19.68 15.60 -8.26
C TRP A 462 19.93 17.01 -8.80
N ASP A 463 19.25 18.02 -8.25
CA ASP A 463 19.43 19.43 -8.63
C ASP A 463 20.84 19.94 -8.28
N TYR A 464 21.39 19.59 -7.11
CA TYR A 464 22.77 19.94 -6.75
C TYR A 464 23.81 19.28 -7.68
N ILE A 465 23.57 18.03 -8.13
CA ILE A 465 24.41 17.38 -9.14
C ILE A 465 24.29 18.12 -10.48
N SER A 466 23.07 18.52 -10.87
CA SER A 466 22.84 19.29 -12.11
C SER A 466 23.52 20.67 -12.09
N LEU A 467 23.61 21.31 -10.92
CA LEU A 467 24.34 22.56 -10.71
C LEU A 467 25.87 22.36 -10.64
N GLY A 468 26.35 21.11 -10.60
CA GLY A 468 27.76 20.79 -10.47
C GLY A 468 28.33 20.94 -9.06
N TYR A 469 27.47 21.09 -8.05
CA TYR A 469 27.86 21.16 -6.64
C TYR A 469 28.40 19.83 -6.13
N PHE A 470 27.95 18.73 -6.72
CA PHE A 470 28.52 17.41 -6.53
C PHE A 470 29.10 16.85 -7.82
N LYS A 471 30.23 16.17 -7.69
CA LYS A 471 30.77 15.22 -8.67
C LYS A 471 30.43 13.79 -8.21
N GLN A 472 30.44 12.85 -9.14
CA GLN A 472 30.21 11.44 -8.85
C GLN A 472 31.45 10.61 -9.13
N THR A 473 31.79 9.74 -8.18
CA THR A 473 32.90 8.80 -8.30
C THR A 473 32.43 7.59 -9.14
N THR A 474 33.06 7.36 -10.29
CA THR A 474 32.72 6.23 -11.18
C THR A 474 33.58 5.01 -10.89
N LYS A 475 33.01 3.80 -11.02
CA LYS A 475 33.82 2.57 -11.03
C LYS A 475 34.41 2.33 -12.41
N ALA A 476 35.63 1.80 -12.47
CA ALA A 476 36.26 1.43 -13.74
C ALA A 476 35.36 0.45 -14.52
N GLY A 477 35.01 0.81 -15.76
CA GLY A 477 34.12 0.02 -16.64
C GLY A 477 32.63 0.39 -16.59
N GLU A 478 32.21 1.31 -15.72
CA GLU A 478 30.83 1.80 -15.68
C GLU A 478 30.53 2.73 -16.86
N ILE A 479 29.51 2.39 -17.66
CA ILE A 479 29.09 3.18 -18.83
C ILE A 479 27.90 4.06 -18.42
N GLY A 480 28.13 5.36 -18.28
CA GLY A 480 27.08 6.30 -17.90
C GLY A 480 26.14 6.73 -19.04
N SER A 481 26.53 6.53 -20.31
CA SER A 481 25.64 6.72 -21.47
C SER A 481 26.07 5.83 -22.63
N SER A 482 25.10 5.28 -23.35
CA SER A 482 25.34 4.45 -24.55
C SER A 482 25.96 5.24 -25.72
N THR A 483 25.92 6.57 -25.69
CA THR A 483 26.42 7.43 -26.77
C THR A 483 27.41 8.50 -26.30
N MET A 484 27.35 8.95 -25.04
CA MET A 484 28.18 10.03 -24.51
C MET A 484 29.15 9.53 -23.43
N PRO A 485 30.42 9.22 -23.79
CA PRO A 485 31.35 8.52 -22.88
C PRO A 485 31.79 9.33 -21.65
N HIS A 486 31.55 10.65 -21.64
CA HIS A 486 31.87 11.53 -20.50
C HIS A 486 30.69 11.72 -19.53
N LYS A 487 29.48 11.23 -19.86
CA LYS A 487 28.27 11.51 -19.08
C LYS A 487 28.17 10.57 -17.88
N VAL A 488 28.03 11.13 -16.68
CA VAL A 488 27.73 10.41 -15.43
C VAL A 488 26.38 10.91 -14.91
N ASN A 489 25.40 10.00 -14.73
CA ASN A 489 24.04 10.37 -14.30
C ASN A 489 23.82 10.01 -12.83
N PRO A 490 23.00 10.77 -12.08
CA PRO A 490 22.59 10.48 -10.70
C PRO A 490 21.59 9.32 -10.59
N ILE A 491 21.87 8.20 -11.26
CA ILE A 491 20.92 7.09 -11.45
C ILE A 491 20.46 6.44 -10.15
N ASP A 492 21.28 6.48 -9.10
CA ASP A 492 20.93 5.90 -7.81
C ASP A 492 19.79 6.69 -7.14
N PHE A 493 19.83 8.02 -7.19
CA PHE A 493 18.77 8.91 -6.67
C PHE A 493 17.51 8.84 -7.54
N GLU A 494 17.64 8.79 -8.87
CA GLU A 494 16.51 8.62 -9.80
C GLU A 494 15.81 7.27 -9.61
N ASN A 495 16.59 6.20 -9.36
CA ASN A 495 16.04 4.89 -9.02
C ASN A 495 15.32 4.91 -7.68
N SER A 496 15.88 5.60 -6.68
CA SER A 496 15.22 5.76 -5.38
C SER A 496 13.89 6.49 -5.52
N GLU A 497 13.88 7.70 -6.10
CA GLU A 497 12.66 8.51 -6.30
C GLU A 497 11.55 7.68 -6.99
N GLY A 498 11.89 6.98 -8.08
CA GLY A 498 10.93 6.18 -8.82
C GLY A 498 10.32 5.04 -7.99
N ASN A 499 11.13 4.37 -7.17
CA ASN A 499 10.65 3.27 -6.33
C ASN A 499 9.87 3.76 -5.11
N LEU A 500 10.24 4.89 -4.49
CA LEU A 500 9.49 5.48 -3.38
C LEU A 500 8.07 5.86 -3.82
N GLY A 501 7.91 6.36 -5.03
CA GLY A 501 6.57 6.65 -5.56
C GLY A 501 5.72 5.38 -5.77
N VAL A 502 6.31 4.28 -6.25
CA VAL A 502 5.61 2.98 -6.36
C VAL A 502 5.26 2.41 -4.98
N ALA A 503 6.18 2.52 -4.02
CA ALA A 503 5.94 2.13 -2.64
C ALA A 503 4.75 2.90 -2.03
N ASN A 504 4.74 4.22 -2.17
CA ASN A 504 3.68 5.08 -1.65
C ASN A 504 2.33 4.78 -2.30
N GLY A 505 2.28 4.53 -3.61
CA GLY A 505 1.04 4.07 -4.28
C GLY A 505 0.46 2.80 -3.66
N SER A 506 1.33 1.86 -3.28
CA SER A 506 0.92 0.62 -2.59
C SER A 506 0.45 0.89 -1.16
N PHE A 507 1.19 1.69 -0.38
CA PHE A 507 0.84 2.03 1.00
C PHE A 507 -0.47 2.82 1.11
N TYR A 508 -0.72 3.77 0.20
CA TYR A 508 -2.00 4.49 0.16
C TYR A 508 -3.17 3.55 -0.12
N HIS A 509 -3.03 2.60 -1.04
CA HIS A 509 -4.08 1.62 -1.28
C HIS A 509 -4.33 0.75 -0.04
N LEU A 510 -3.27 0.21 0.58
CA LEU A 510 -3.37 -0.65 1.77
C LEU A 510 -4.04 0.09 2.94
N SER A 511 -3.57 1.30 3.26
CA SER A 511 -4.12 2.10 4.36
C SER A 511 -5.58 2.49 4.17
N MET A 512 -6.02 2.76 2.94
CA MET A 512 -7.42 3.11 2.67
C MET A 512 -8.35 1.89 2.62
N LYS A 513 -7.88 0.75 2.12
CA LYS A 513 -8.73 -0.42 1.85
C LYS A 513 -8.84 -1.38 3.04
N LEU A 514 -7.77 -1.57 3.81
CA LEU A 514 -7.77 -2.60 4.85
C LEU A 514 -8.77 -2.33 5.98
N PRO A 515 -8.93 -1.08 6.49
CA PRO A 515 -9.87 -0.81 7.58
C PRO A 515 -11.36 -0.92 7.23
N ILE A 516 -11.69 -1.14 5.95
CA ILE A 516 -13.07 -1.19 5.47
C ILE A 516 -13.42 -2.64 5.12
N SER A 517 -14.33 -3.23 5.91
CA SER A 517 -14.86 -4.57 5.69
C SER A 517 -16.38 -4.60 5.93
N ARG A 518 -17.11 -5.38 5.13
CA ARG A 518 -18.57 -5.47 5.22
C ARG A 518 -18.99 -6.31 6.44
N TRP A 519 -19.86 -5.74 7.28
CA TRP A 519 -20.41 -6.41 8.48
C TRP A 519 -19.29 -6.91 9.42
N GLN A 520 -19.34 -8.17 9.85
CA GLN A 520 -18.30 -8.77 10.71
C GLN A 520 -17.04 -9.19 9.94
N ARG A 521 -17.13 -9.33 8.61
CA ARG A 521 -16.04 -9.27 7.62
C ARG A 521 -16.53 -9.66 6.22
N ASP A 522 -15.83 -9.17 5.19
CA ASP A 522 -15.65 -9.83 3.88
C ASP A 522 -14.21 -10.38 3.75
N LEU A 523 -13.87 -11.07 2.66
CA LEU A 523 -12.52 -11.64 2.44
C LEU A 523 -11.64 -10.80 1.49
N THR A 524 -12.04 -9.58 1.16
CA THR A 524 -11.30 -8.73 0.21
C THR A 524 -9.91 -8.34 0.74
N ASP A 525 -9.74 -8.30 2.06
CA ASP A 525 -8.47 -8.01 2.74
C ASP A 525 -7.43 -9.13 2.60
N SER A 526 -7.84 -10.39 2.61
CA SER A 526 -6.95 -11.56 2.51
C SER A 526 -6.05 -11.54 1.27
N THR A 527 -6.59 -11.19 0.10
CA THR A 527 -5.76 -11.07 -1.12
C THR A 527 -4.92 -9.79 -1.12
N VAL A 528 -5.32 -8.76 -0.36
CA VAL A 528 -4.65 -7.47 -0.32
C VAL A 528 -3.46 -7.50 0.63
N LEU A 529 -3.59 -8.12 1.81
CA LEU A 529 -2.51 -8.30 2.79
C LEU A 529 -1.29 -9.04 2.23
N ARG A 530 -1.47 -9.87 1.20
CA ARG A 530 -0.36 -10.53 0.47
C ARG A 530 0.56 -9.56 -0.28
N ASN A 531 0.18 -8.27 -0.36
CA ASN A 531 0.91 -7.23 -1.09
C ASN A 531 1.66 -6.26 -0.15
N MET A 532 1.66 -6.47 1.17
CA MET A 532 2.45 -5.65 2.11
C MET A 532 3.94 -5.62 1.72
N GLY A 533 4.46 -6.75 1.22
CA GLY A 533 5.83 -6.88 0.72
C GLY A 533 6.18 -5.98 -0.46
N LEU A 534 5.21 -5.58 -1.29
CA LEU A 534 5.47 -4.70 -2.44
C LEU A 534 5.86 -3.29 -1.96
N GLY A 535 5.10 -2.72 -1.02
CA GLY A 535 5.39 -1.40 -0.47
C GLY A 535 6.74 -1.36 0.28
N LEU A 536 6.96 -2.33 1.17
CA LEU A 536 8.21 -2.44 1.92
C LEU A 536 9.41 -2.76 1.01
N GLY A 537 9.23 -3.61 0.01
CA GLY A 537 10.29 -4.00 -0.93
C GLY A 537 10.76 -2.85 -1.81
N HIS A 538 9.84 -2.06 -2.36
CA HIS A 538 10.21 -0.85 -3.11
C HIS A 538 10.84 0.22 -2.21
N SER A 539 10.39 0.35 -0.95
CA SER A 539 11.01 1.25 0.03
C SER A 539 12.45 0.82 0.35
N LEU A 540 12.67 -0.45 0.69
CA LEU A 540 14.01 -0.99 0.96
C LEU A 540 14.97 -0.83 -0.22
N LEU A 541 14.48 -1.10 -1.44
CA LEU A 541 15.25 -0.90 -2.66
C LEU A 541 15.67 0.56 -2.81
N ALA A 542 14.76 1.50 -2.59
CA ALA A 542 15.01 2.92 -2.66
C ALA A 542 16.03 3.36 -1.60
N TYR A 543 15.86 2.96 -0.34
CA TYR A 543 16.76 3.33 0.75
C TYR A 543 18.19 2.86 0.48
N LYS A 544 18.36 1.60 0.04
CA LYS A 544 19.67 1.06 -0.37
C LYS A 544 20.24 1.80 -1.59
N SER A 545 19.38 2.27 -2.51
CA SER A 545 19.79 3.07 -3.66
C SER A 545 20.25 4.47 -3.25
N THR A 546 19.55 5.19 -2.36
CA THR A 546 20.00 6.49 -1.86
C THR A 546 21.33 6.37 -1.11
N LEU A 547 21.49 5.36 -0.24
CA LEU A 547 22.77 5.09 0.43
C LEU A 547 23.91 4.86 -0.57
N GLN A 548 23.65 4.06 -1.61
CA GLN A 548 24.60 3.85 -2.70
C GLN A 548 24.92 5.17 -3.43
N GLY A 549 23.93 6.01 -3.69
CA GLY A 549 24.12 7.34 -4.29
C GLY A 549 24.99 8.25 -3.42
N ILE A 550 24.68 8.36 -2.12
CA ILE A 550 25.42 9.16 -1.14
C ILE A 550 26.90 8.78 -1.13
N SER A 551 27.21 7.47 -1.08
CA SER A 551 28.61 6.99 -1.08
C SER A 551 29.43 7.35 -2.33
N LYS A 552 28.78 7.78 -3.42
CA LYS A 552 29.45 8.20 -4.66
C LYS A 552 29.63 9.71 -4.77
N LEU A 553 28.98 10.50 -3.91
CA LEU A 553 29.03 11.96 -3.95
C LEU A 553 30.40 12.49 -3.52
N GLN A 554 30.91 13.45 -4.29
CA GLN A 554 32.08 14.24 -3.94
C GLN A 554 31.73 15.73 -4.07
N VAL A 555 31.90 16.51 -3.00
CA VAL A 555 31.58 17.94 -3.03
C VAL A 555 32.55 18.69 -3.94
N ASN A 556 32.01 19.60 -4.75
CA ASN A 556 32.76 20.50 -5.62
C ASN A 556 32.77 21.91 -5.02
N GLU A 557 33.54 22.10 -3.95
CA GLU A 557 33.63 23.38 -3.22
C GLU A 557 33.97 24.56 -4.14
N GLY A 558 34.81 24.35 -5.15
CA GLY A 558 35.15 25.39 -6.12
C GLY A 558 33.94 25.92 -6.87
N CYS A 559 33.04 25.04 -7.31
CA CYS A 559 31.82 25.44 -8.02
C CYS A 559 30.82 26.14 -7.10
N ILE A 560 30.63 25.62 -5.88
CA ILE A 560 29.75 26.23 -4.88
C ILE A 560 30.25 27.63 -4.51
N SER A 561 31.57 27.76 -4.36
CA SER A 561 32.22 29.02 -4.02
C SER A 561 32.08 30.06 -5.13
N GLU A 562 32.24 29.66 -6.39
CA GLU A 562 32.08 30.55 -7.54
C GLU A 562 30.66 31.12 -7.63
N ASP A 563 29.62 30.30 -7.42
CA ASP A 563 28.23 30.75 -7.41
C ASP A 563 28.00 31.89 -6.39
N LEU A 564 28.62 31.80 -5.21
CA LEU A 564 28.56 32.86 -4.19
C LEU A 564 29.37 34.09 -4.58
N ASN A 565 30.55 33.92 -5.17
CA ASN A 565 31.39 35.03 -5.63
C ASN A 565 30.71 35.87 -6.73
N LEU A 566 29.84 35.25 -7.53
CA LEU A 566 29.11 35.91 -8.60
C LEU A 566 27.80 36.59 -8.15
N THR A 567 27.34 36.35 -6.92
CA THR A 567 25.99 36.76 -6.47
C THR A 567 26.06 37.69 -5.24
N TRP A 568 26.56 38.91 -5.41
CA TRP A 568 26.70 39.88 -4.31
C TRP A 568 25.39 40.54 -3.90
N GLU A 569 24.34 40.47 -4.72
CA GLU A 569 23.02 41.00 -4.44
C GLU A 569 22.36 40.38 -3.19
N VAL A 570 22.76 39.18 -2.78
CA VAL A 570 22.25 38.53 -1.57
C VAL A 570 22.61 39.28 -0.28
N LEU A 571 23.61 40.18 -0.33
CA LEU A 571 23.95 41.07 0.80
C LEU A 571 23.00 42.26 0.93
N ALA A 572 22.04 42.45 0.03
CA ALA A 572 21.03 43.51 0.17
C ALA A 572 20.22 43.36 1.46
N GLU A 573 19.81 42.14 1.83
CA GLU A 573 19.02 41.88 3.04
C GLU A 573 19.74 42.29 4.35
N PRO A 574 20.99 41.87 4.64
CA PRO A 574 21.67 42.27 5.86
C PRO A 574 21.96 43.77 5.90
N ILE A 575 22.29 44.39 4.76
CA ILE A 575 22.48 45.85 4.67
C ILE A 575 21.18 46.57 5.03
N GLN A 576 20.05 46.15 4.44
CA GLN A 576 18.72 46.69 4.74
C GLN A 576 18.40 46.57 6.22
N THR A 577 18.70 45.41 6.81
CA THR A 577 18.39 45.08 8.20
C THR A 577 19.20 45.96 9.17
N VAL A 578 20.48 46.18 8.88
CA VAL A 578 21.31 47.10 9.67
C VAL A 578 20.84 48.55 9.51
N MET A 579 20.46 48.98 8.31
CA MET A 579 19.86 50.31 8.09
C MET A 579 18.58 50.50 8.92
N ARG A 580 17.70 49.49 8.95
CA ARG A 580 16.48 49.50 9.79
C ARG A 580 16.82 49.64 11.27
N ARG A 581 17.81 48.88 11.76
CA ARG A 581 18.27 48.94 13.16
C ARG A 581 18.69 50.34 13.59
N TYR A 582 19.28 51.13 12.69
CA TYR A 582 19.75 52.50 12.98
C TYR A 582 18.79 53.60 12.50
N GLY A 583 17.56 53.25 12.09
CA GLY A 583 16.54 54.24 11.73
C GLY A 583 16.79 54.98 10.43
N VAL A 584 17.59 54.44 9.51
CA VAL A 584 17.78 55.03 8.18
C VAL A 584 16.44 54.97 7.42
N PRO A 585 15.94 56.08 6.86
CA PRO A 585 14.65 56.11 6.19
C PRO A 585 14.67 55.31 4.89
N GLU A 586 13.54 54.65 4.60
CA GLU A 586 13.26 53.92 3.34
C GLU A 586 14.38 52.95 2.89
N PRO A 587 14.87 52.06 3.76
CA PRO A 587 16.07 51.27 3.49
C PRO A 587 15.88 50.28 2.33
N TYR A 588 14.65 49.79 2.12
CA TYR A 588 14.31 48.91 1.00
C TYR A 588 14.38 49.66 -0.35
N GLU A 589 13.79 50.84 -0.46
CA GLU A 589 13.81 51.60 -1.72
C GLU A 589 15.23 52.05 -2.09
N LYS A 590 16.04 52.45 -1.09
CA LYS A 590 17.47 52.77 -1.30
C LYS A 590 18.27 51.59 -1.89
N LEU A 591 17.99 50.36 -1.46
CA LEU A 591 18.65 49.15 -2.00
C LEU A 591 18.07 48.73 -3.34
N LYS A 592 16.77 48.90 -3.54
CA LYS A 592 16.11 48.63 -4.82
C LYS A 592 16.63 49.55 -5.92
N GLU A 593 16.95 50.81 -5.63
CA GLU A 593 17.62 51.71 -6.57
C GLU A 593 19.01 51.20 -6.99
N LEU A 594 19.74 50.55 -6.07
CA LEU A 594 21.06 49.94 -6.35
C LEU A 594 20.94 48.69 -7.24
N THR A 595 19.92 47.86 -7.01
CA THR A 595 19.76 46.56 -7.69
C THR A 595 18.92 46.62 -8.98
N ARG A 596 18.19 47.70 -9.23
CA ARG A 596 17.28 47.81 -10.39
C ARG A 596 18.02 48.13 -11.69
N GLY A 597 18.07 47.17 -12.60
CA GLY A 597 18.56 47.36 -13.97
C GLY A 597 20.08 47.44 -14.11
N ARG A 598 20.84 47.06 -13.08
CA ARG A 598 22.31 47.01 -13.07
C ARG A 598 22.78 45.67 -12.50
N ALA A 599 23.90 45.16 -13.02
CA ALA A 599 24.57 44.02 -12.40
C ALA A 599 25.12 44.46 -11.04
N VAL A 600 24.81 43.71 -9.99
CA VAL A 600 25.28 44.00 -8.64
C VAL A 600 26.65 43.36 -8.47
N THR A 601 27.69 44.19 -8.41
CA THR A 601 29.07 43.73 -8.19
C THR A 601 29.51 43.97 -6.75
N LYS A 602 30.58 43.30 -6.36
CA LYS A 602 31.28 43.55 -5.10
C LYS A 602 31.54 45.04 -4.87
N GLU A 603 32.10 45.71 -5.87
CA GLU A 603 32.46 47.12 -5.80
C GLU A 603 31.22 47.97 -5.56
N SER A 604 30.14 47.72 -6.31
CA SER A 604 28.88 48.49 -6.16
C SER A 604 28.27 48.35 -4.76
N ILE A 605 28.34 47.16 -4.15
CA ILE A 605 27.84 46.89 -2.79
C ILE A 605 28.74 47.55 -1.75
N VAL A 606 30.06 47.47 -1.91
CA VAL A 606 31.03 48.10 -0.99
C VAL A 606 30.90 49.62 -1.01
N ASP A 607 30.81 50.22 -2.19
CA ASP A 607 30.64 51.68 -2.35
C ASP A 607 29.33 52.15 -1.72
N PHE A 608 28.25 51.39 -1.92
CA PHE A 608 26.96 51.67 -1.26
C PHE A 608 27.10 51.64 0.27
N MET A 609 27.72 50.60 0.84
CA MET A 609 27.93 50.49 2.29
C MET A 609 28.79 51.63 2.86
N GLN A 610 29.81 52.07 2.11
CA GLN A 610 30.65 53.20 2.52
C GLN A 610 29.87 54.52 2.55
N GLY A 611 28.94 54.70 1.61
CA GLY A 611 28.08 55.88 1.52
C GLY A 611 26.97 55.96 2.59
N LEU A 612 26.69 54.89 3.33
CA LEU A 612 25.64 54.89 4.35
C LEU A 612 26.04 55.70 5.59
N GLU A 613 25.13 56.52 6.11
CA GLU A 613 25.28 57.20 7.40
C GLU A 613 24.96 56.24 8.55
N LEU A 614 25.95 55.44 8.95
CA LEU A 614 25.85 54.46 10.04
C LEU A 614 26.99 54.66 11.05
N PRO A 615 26.82 54.25 12.32
CA PRO A 615 27.93 54.23 13.28
C PRO A 615 29.12 53.44 12.74
N ASN A 616 30.34 53.89 13.06
CA ASN A 616 31.58 53.32 12.52
C ASN A 616 31.69 51.81 12.75
N GLU A 617 31.29 51.32 13.92
CA GLU A 617 31.27 49.89 14.23
C GLU A 617 30.32 49.10 13.32
N ALA A 618 29.10 49.60 13.13
CA ALA A 618 28.10 48.96 12.27
C ALA A 618 28.56 48.92 10.82
N LYS A 619 29.12 50.04 10.32
CA LYS A 619 29.69 50.12 8.97
C LYS A 619 30.88 49.17 8.81
N SER A 620 31.78 49.11 9.81
CA SER A 620 32.92 48.17 9.79
C SER A 620 32.48 46.72 9.76
N ASN A 621 31.43 46.36 10.51
CA ASN A 621 30.88 45.00 10.51
C ASN A 621 30.23 44.65 9.17
N LEU A 622 29.46 45.57 8.56
CA LEU A 622 28.91 45.38 7.22
C LEU A 622 30.00 45.19 6.16
N LEU A 623 31.08 45.98 6.21
CA LEU A 623 32.19 45.89 5.25
C LEU A 623 33.00 44.58 5.36
N LYS A 624 32.86 43.83 6.46
CA LYS A 624 33.44 42.48 6.60
C LYS A 624 32.57 41.39 5.98
N LEU A 625 31.29 41.66 5.72
CA LEU A 625 30.40 40.67 5.14
C LEU A 625 30.76 40.38 3.68
N THR A 626 30.63 39.11 3.36
CA THR A 626 30.73 38.54 2.02
C THR A 626 29.58 37.55 1.86
N PRO A 627 29.19 37.17 0.63
CA PRO A 627 28.21 36.10 0.46
C PRO A 627 28.60 34.81 1.23
N HIS A 628 29.89 34.50 1.32
CA HIS A 628 30.41 33.37 2.10
C HIS A 628 30.22 33.47 3.62
N SER A 629 30.30 34.67 4.18
CA SER A 629 30.21 34.88 5.64
C SER A 629 28.79 35.21 6.11
N TYR A 630 27.88 35.57 5.20
CA TYR A 630 26.47 35.80 5.50
C TYR A 630 25.65 34.49 5.50
N VAL A 631 26.06 33.54 6.35
CA VAL A 631 25.41 32.21 6.50
C VAL A 631 24.62 32.05 7.81
N GLY A 632 24.49 33.12 8.59
CA GLY A 632 23.79 33.11 9.88
C GLY A 632 24.31 32.02 10.82
N ALA A 633 23.39 31.24 11.39
CA ALA A 633 23.70 30.12 12.30
C ALA A 633 23.85 28.76 11.58
N ALA A 634 23.91 28.73 10.24
CA ALA A 634 23.89 27.47 9.48
C ALA A 634 25.00 26.49 9.88
N VAL A 635 26.23 26.99 10.10
CA VAL A 635 27.37 26.16 10.54
C VAL A 635 27.10 25.49 11.89
N GLU A 636 26.58 26.25 12.85
CA GLU A 636 26.30 25.75 14.20
C GLU A 636 25.17 24.71 14.18
N LEU A 637 24.08 25.02 13.46
CA LEU A 637 22.94 24.12 13.29
C LEU A 637 23.33 22.80 12.61
N ALA A 638 24.24 22.84 11.62
CA ALA A 638 24.74 21.65 10.95
C ALA A 638 25.65 20.80 11.86
N ARG A 639 26.50 21.45 12.68
CA ARG A 639 27.40 20.75 13.62
C ARG A 639 26.67 20.11 14.80
N THR A 640 25.54 20.67 15.20
CA THR A 640 24.75 20.23 16.36
C THR A 640 23.53 19.39 15.97
N VAL A 641 23.46 18.95 14.71
CA VAL A 641 22.34 18.15 14.19
C VAL A 641 22.14 16.84 14.94
N ASP A 642 23.21 16.25 15.47
CA ASP A 642 23.21 15.04 16.28
C ASP A 642 22.44 15.20 17.60
N ILE A 643 22.34 16.42 18.14
CA ILE A 643 21.49 16.71 19.31
C ILE A 643 20.00 16.59 18.95
N ALA A 644 19.65 16.91 17.70
CA ALA A 644 18.27 16.90 17.21
C ALA A 644 17.86 15.54 16.62
N VAL A 645 18.82 14.76 16.10
CA VAL A 645 18.61 13.41 15.58
C VAL A 645 18.53 12.42 16.73
N LYS A 646 17.46 11.64 16.76
CA LYS A 646 17.29 10.48 17.63
C LYS A 646 17.29 9.24 16.76
N VAL A 647 18.35 8.44 16.85
CA VAL A 647 18.32 7.08 16.30
C VAL A 647 17.76 6.17 17.40
N VAL A 648 16.74 5.38 17.07
CA VAL A 648 15.98 4.54 18.02
C VAL A 648 16.54 3.15 18.09
#